data_AF-A0A0Q7QHS9-F1
#
_entry.id   AF-A0A0Q7QHS9-F1
#
_cell.length_a   1.000
_cell.length_b   1.000
_cell.length_c   1.000
_cell.angle_alpha   90.00
_cell.angle_beta   90.00
_cell.angle_gamma   90.00
#
_symmetry.space_group_name_H-M   'P 1'
#
loop_
_entity.id
_entity.type
_entity.pdbx_description
1 polymer ?
#
loop_
_entity_poly.entity_id
_entity_poly.type
_entity_poly.pdbx_seq_one_letter_code
_entity_poly.pdbx_strand_id
1 'polypeptide(L)'
;MQKNDRSPQQDYNEVYFSLRAPRVAIVFPADTPHWGYFARQALWQANQLWGGAGFVLVAHHDGVVSDTVLRAVAAYDPDYVVSHRVSWNELLTAYPAARDMFVGPDGAVSNFDLANLNKSADAEAAMDPRTLYARDQVALACQVYRRLDDSDPAPPPDPKKLVRWDQTWRNSDESSSFLDDSRNLSSTAVFGKGDSMCLAAPPGLGGAWGAWTAALVGAVAKPDLPSVAELDGSGGGPEPLSPDAAAEMAGWFYSQLERPSPVVPQRLPARLVHHHAGLKLGVDTTTLSPAWSRTTPGLVSVGDNFARRRITVVVGNTADDFALALIYHRLYGNTLWIHAAWSPINAGAGKAGRRGNAALSLLGYRIRQLGRAVVTSASVSGMALDAIANLISRNGLTDNDDSDIEGFVSLAEQPGQSSPTGSSTGDAVSSDDADDDGAAATSDTNSETNKDDDRDGDGDKSATVTAHGSAATARRAEHIAKLLTTQFPAQFPQKGMLNLAVTEEYSTRMTLPVLRDEKAATFTTTPPPLRPSDPVLGGVDIAWHVDLHLAGSTMPRGRGLDGEQLAANPDARYETWVRSGNRSVSYESRKYDFVAAGANLEQRLARPRLRSLTLQEWCRGMASQAGYDLGWSDAGRRARLLERMWGSRSAMTADFAGKFTDLARAFSPAGRSSKEAYPDGTGVLVTGVGGLLTFPAIRDVLVPSPHDGNREPVPAVRDHEARVLLDSYITRGIIRRGLVLGCRTCEAPSFVAVADLGQRNRCPRCGSDNELTLEAWRTPKSEPSWFYDLNQVARDFLRDNGHAPIWLAHHLTKTARDYTDCAEMNLYREGTRTSVAETDLIALVDGTLLTAEVKTCDYLGSSAAERSAAAHKRLQWAAVLHADEIVLASAAATWQPASIEAMRTKLAAAINDRTFAPDRTPKLRLINNLGTSDATHTYLDL
;
A
#
# COMPACT_ATOMS: atom_id res chain seq x y z
N MET A 1 36.44 23.66 11.88
CA MET A 1 35.51 22.52 12.06
C MET A 1 35.90 21.43 11.08
N GLN A 2 36.66 20.42 11.52
CA GLN A 2 36.84 19.20 10.74
C GLN A 2 35.46 18.51 10.65
N LYS A 3 35.03 18.16 9.43
CA LYS A 3 33.90 17.24 9.24
C LYS A 3 34.33 15.92 9.88
N ASN A 4 33.81 15.62 11.07
CA ASN A 4 33.72 14.23 11.51
C ASN A 4 32.67 13.55 10.64
N ASP A 5 33.01 13.25 9.38
CA ASP A 5 32.35 12.14 8.71
C ASP A 5 32.72 10.92 9.54
N ARG A 6 31.76 10.41 10.32
CA ARG A 6 31.95 9.13 11.00
C ARG A 6 32.28 8.13 9.91
N SER A 7 33.47 7.52 10.00
CA SER A 7 33.87 6.46 9.10
C SER A 7 32.75 5.41 9.02
N PRO A 8 32.44 4.87 7.83
CA PRO A 8 31.42 3.85 7.66
C PRO A 8 31.61 2.74 8.69
N GLN A 9 30.56 2.45 9.47
CA GLN A 9 30.60 1.41 10.48
C GLN A 9 30.26 0.06 9.81
N GLN A 10 31.15 -0.92 9.97
CA GLN A 10 30.84 -2.29 9.60
C GLN A 10 29.85 -2.88 10.59
N ASP A 11 28.81 -3.51 10.07
CA ASP A 11 27.72 -4.09 10.84
C ASP A 11 27.17 -5.33 10.10
N TYR A 12 26.31 -6.10 10.76
CA TYR A 12 25.61 -7.24 10.18
C TYR A 12 24.11 -7.05 10.33
N ASN A 13 23.36 -7.27 9.25
CA ASN A 13 21.91 -7.15 9.26
C ASN A 13 21.23 -8.43 8.81
N GLU A 14 20.06 -8.68 9.38
CA GLU A 14 19.11 -9.63 8.82
C GLU A 14 18.54 -9.08 7.50
N VAL A 15 18.57 -9.92 6.48
CA VAL A 15 18.05 -9.68 5.15
C VAL A 15 17.11 -10.82 4.80
N TYR A 16 15.95 -10.45 4.27
CA TYR A 16 14.94 -11.39 3.80
C TYR A 16 14.93 -11.37 2.28
N PHE A 17 15.01 -12.56 1.69
CA PHE A 17 14.90 -12.79 0.26
C PHE A 17 13.61 -13.54 -0.02
N SER A 18 12.91 -13.16 -1.09
CA SER A 18 11.77 -13.93 -1.60
C SER A 18 11.92 -14.10 -3.09
N LEU A 19 11.95 -15.36 -3.54
CA LEU A 19 11.94 -15.69 -4.95
C LEU A 19 10.48 -15.80 -5.39
N ARG A 20 10.14 -15.22 -6.53
CA ARG A 20 8.77 -15.26 -7.05
C ARG A 20 8.74 -15.24 -8.56
N ALA A 21 7.63 -15.72 -9.11
CA ALA A 21 7.37 -15.54 -10.53
C ALA A 21 7.21 -14.04 -10.86
N PRO A 22 7.48 -13.66 -12.13
CA PRO A 22 7.15 -12.33 -12.63
C PRO A 22 5.67 -11.99 -12.46
N ARG A 23 5.40 -10.74 -12.11
CA ARG A 23 4.05 -10.16 -12.12
C ARG A 23 3.83 -9.42 -13.42
N VAL A 24 2.79 -9.77 -14.16
CA VAL A 24 2.51 -9.19 -15.47
C VAL A 24 1.10 -8.63 -15.52
N ALA A 25 0.99 -7.40 -16.00
CA ALA A 25 -0.27 -6.77 -16.38
C ALA A 25 -0.39 -6.76 -17.91
N ILE A 26 -1.42 -7.41 -18.44
CA ILE A 26 -1.69 -7.47 -19.88
C ILE A 26 -2.81 -6.47 -20.21
N VAL A 27 -2.49 -5.48 -21.03
CA VAL A 27 -3.41 -4.42 -21.46
C VAL A 27 -4.18 -4.86 -22.70
N PHE A 28 -5.51 -4.83 -22.66
CA PHE A 28 -6.37 -5.35 -23.74
C PHE A 28 -7.55 -4.41 -24.06
N PRO A 29 -8.05 -4.42 -25.32
CA PRO A 29 -9.10 -3.52 -25.75
C PRO A 29 -10.48 -3.90 -25.19
N ALA A 30 -11.19 -2.91 -24.67
CA ALA A 30 -12.51 -3.07 -24.04
C ALA A 30 -13.67 -2.42 -24.82
N ASP A 31 -13.43 -1.58 -25.83
CA ASP A 31 -14.49 -0.92 -26.63
C ASP A 31 -15.17 -1.82 -27.65
N THR A 32 -15.00 -3.13 -27.51
CA THR A 32 -15.56 -4.10 -28.44
C THR A 32 -16.70 -4.85 -27.75
N PRO A 33 -17.80 -5.15 -28.46
CA PRO A 33 -18.83 -6.05 -27.95
C PRO A 33 -18.26 -7.42 -27.53
N HIS A 34 -17.08 -7.78 -28.06
CA HIS A 34 -16.38 -9.03 -27.82
C HIS A 34 -15.15 -8.89 -26.91
N TRP A 35 -15.13 -7.91 -25.98
CA TRP A 35 -14.01 -7.76 -25.03
C TRP A 35 -13.68 -9.07 -24.28
N GLY A 36 -14.69 -9.91 -24.03
CA GLY A 36 -14.51 -11.23 -23.40
C GLY A 36 -13.70 -12.22 -24.24
N TYR A 37 -13.65 -12.07 -25.57
CA TYR A 37 -12.72 -12.82 -26.43
C TYR A 37 -11.27 -12.43 -26.14
N PHE A 38 -10.95 -11.13 -26.19
CA PHE A 38 -9.60 -10.64 -25.94
C PHE A 38 -9.11 -10.96 -24.52
N ALA A 39 -9.99 -10.84 -23.52
CA ALA A 39 -9.67 -11.22 -22.15
C ALA A 39 -9.32 -12.72 -22.04
N ARG A 40 -10.13 -13.61 -22.66
CA ARG A 40 -9.83 -15.05 -22.69
C ARG A 40 -8.55 -15.37 -23.45
N GLN A 41 -8.30 -14.68 -24.56
CA GLN A 41 -7.10 -14.89 -25.38
C GLN A 41 -5.85 -14.48 -24.60
N ALA A 42 -5.88 -13.34 -23.91
CA ALA A 42 -4.81 -12.89 -23.03
C ALA A 42 -4.55 -13.89 -21.89
N LEU A 43 -5.60 -14.44 -21.26
CA LEU A 43 -5.46 -15.47 -20.23
C LEU A 43 -4.95 -16.80 -20.79
N TRP A 44 -5.35 -17.19 -22.00
CA TRP A 44 -4.80 -18.36 -22.68
C TRP A 44 -3.31 -18.19 -22.97
N GLN A 45 -2.88 -17.01 -23.43
CA GLN A 45 -1.47 -16.66 -23.61
C GLN A 45 -0.71 -16.70 -22.27
N ALA A 46 -1.27 -16.12 -21.21
CA ALA A 46 -0.71 -16.22 -19.86
C ALA A 46 -0.58 -17.68 -19.41
N ASN A 47 -1.52 -18.55 -19.77
CA ASN A 47 -1.45 -19.98 -19.44
C ASN A 47 -0.30 -20.74 -20.14
N GLN A 48 0.37 -20.09 -21.10
CA GLN A 48 1.58 -20.61 -21.74
C GLN A 48 2.86 -20.16 -21.02
N LEU A 49 2.77 -19.41 -19.91
CA LEU A 49 3.91 -18.81 -19.22
C LEU A 49 3.96 -19.23 -17.75
N TRP A 50 5.17 -19.46 -17.23
CA TRP A 50 5.39 -19.77 -15.82
C TRP A 50 4.98 -18.58 -14.95
N GLY A 51 4.19 -18.84 -13.91
CA GLY A 51 3.56 -17.80 -13.09
C GLY A 51 2.33 -17.14 -13.72
N GLY A 52 1.89 -17.57 -14.91
CA GLY A 52 0.76 -16.98 -15.64
C GLY A 52 -0.55 -16.92 -14.86
N ALA A 53 -0.79 -17.88 -13.95
CA ALA A 53 -1.92 -17.84 -13.02
C ALA A 53 -1.93 -16.60 -12.10
N GLY A 54 -0.79 -15.94 -11.92
CA GLY A 54 -0.67 -14.72 -11.13
C GLY A 54 -0.90 -13.44 -11.93
N PHE A 55 -0.99 -13.51 -13.27
CA PHE A 55 -1.09 -12.33 -14.14
C PHE A 55 -2.46 -11.67 -14.00
N VAL A 56 -2.50 -10.37 -14.29
CA VAL A 56 -3.71 -9.55 -14.30
C VAL A 56 -3.97 -8.97 -15.68
N LEU A 57 -5.23 -8.66 -15.96
CA LEU A 57 -5.63 -7.98 -17.18
C LEU A 57 -6.05 -6.54 -16.86
N VAL A 58 -5.75 -5.63 -17.77
CA VAL A 58 -6.13 -4.22 -17.70
C VAL A 58 -6.90 -3.85 -18.94
N ALA A 59 -8.18 -3.54 -18.76
CA ALA A 59 -9.05 -3.06 -19.82
C ALA A 59 -8.69 -1.61 -20.18
N HIS A 60 -8.78 -1.27 -21.47
CA HIS A 60 -8.72 0.12 -21.92
C HIS A 60 -9.84 0.44 -22.90
N HIS A 61 -10.29 1.68 -22.83
CA HIS A 61 -11.31 2.28 -23.66
C HIS A 61 -10.67 3.38 -24.52
N ASP A 62 -10.44 3.10 -25.80
CA ASP A 62 -9.82 3.94 -26.82
C ASP A 62 -8.44 4.45 -26.38
N GLY A 63 -7.67 3.52 -25.81
CA GLY A 63 -6.36 3.76 -25.23
C GLY A 63 -6.38 4.40 -23.83
N VAL A 64 -7.56 4.66 -23.25
CA VAL A 64 -7.69 5.23 -21.89
C VAL A 64 -7.99 4.11 -20.89
N VAL A 65 -7.25 4.06 -19.78
CA VAL A 65 -7.54 3.15 -18.67
C VAL A 65 -8.25 3.92 -17.57
N SER A 66 -9.30 3.33 -16.97
CA SER A 66 -10.01 3.99 -15.89
C SER A 66 -9.16 4.12 -14.61
N ASP A 67 -9.33 5.21 -13.87
CA ASP A 67 -8.57 5.49 -12.65
C ASP A 67 -8.72 4.36 -11.61
N THR A 68 -9.89 3.72 -11.53
CA THR A 68 -10.12 2.58 -10.63
C THR A 68 -9.24 1.39 -10.99
N VAL A 69 -9.11 1.07 -12.27
CA VAL A 69 -8.24 -0.02 -12.74
C VAL A 69 -6.77 0.37 -12.61
N LEU A 70 -6.39 1.63 -12.90
CA LEU A 70 -5.04 2.15 -12.65
C LEU A 70 -4.63 2.02 -11.18
N ARG A 71 -5.53 2.34 -10.24
CA ARG A 71 -5.32 2.13 -8.80
C ARG A 71 -5.10 0.66 -8.45
N ALA A 72 -5.93 -0.21 -9.04
CA ALA A 72 -5.88 -1.64 -8.80
C ALA A 72 -4.56 -2.25 -9.28
N VAL A 73 -4.14 -1.94 -10.51
CA VAL A 73 -2.90 -2.48 -11.08
C VAL A 73 -1.65 -1.88 -10.42
N ALA A 74 -1.68 -0.61 -10.01
CA ALA A 74 -0.60 -0.02 -9.22
C ALA A 74 -0.44 -0.71 -7.85
N ALA A 75 -1.55 -1.15 -7.23
CA ALA A 75 -1.50 -1.96 -6.02
C ALA A 75 -0.97 -3.39 -6.27
N TYR A 76 -1.26 -3.96 -7.44
CA TYR A 76 -0.71 -5.25 -7.88
C TYR A 76 0.81 -5.19 -8.09
N ASP A 77 1.35 -4.03 -8.45
CA ASP A 77 2.80 -3.78 -8.59
C ASP A 77 3.46 -4.74 -9.61
N PRO A 78 3.02 -4.70 -10.89
CA PRO A 78 3.57 -5.57 -11.92
C PRO A 78 5.07 -5.28 -12.15
N ASP A 79 5.83 -6.33 -12.48
CA ASP A 79 7.18 -6.19 -13.01
C ASP A 79 7.16 -5.95 -14.51
N TYR A 80 6.08 -6.33 -15.19
CA TYR A 80 5.93 -6.09 -16.62
C TYR A 80 4.52 -5.64 -16.94
N VAL A 81 4.41 -4.63 -17.78
CA VAL A 81 3.18 -4.19 -18.43
C VAL A 81 3.34 -4.44 -19.92
N VAL A 82 2.51 -5.30 -20.47
CA VAL A 82 2.54 -5.72 -21.88
C VAL A 82 1.22 -5.39 -22.56
N SER A 83 1.28 -5.10 -23.85
CA SER A 83 0.08 -5.02 -24.69
C SER A 83 -0.34 -6.41 -25.11
N HIS A 84 -1.64 -6.69 -25.11
CA HIS A 84 -2.18 -7.95 -25.60
C HIS A 84 -1.86 -8.10 -27.08
N ARG A 85 -1.27 -9.25 -27.45
CA ARG A 85 -0.91 -9.56 -28.84
C ARG A 85 -2.09 -10.19 -29.56
N VAL A 86 -2.55 -9.51 -30.59
CA VAL A 86 -3.62 -9.98 -31.48
C VAL A 86 -3.10 -9.98 -32.91
N SER A 87 -3.54 -10.93 -33.72
CA SER A 87 -3.28 -10.87 -35.16
C SER A 87 -4.15 -9.78 -35.80
N TRP A 88 -3.78 -9.31 -36.99
CA TRP A 88 -4.62 -8.36 -37.73
C TRP A 88 -6.01 -8.93 -38.01
N ASN A 89 -6.09 -10.22 -38.32
CA ASN A 89 -7.36 -10.90 -38.51
C ASN A 89 -8.23 -10.84 -37.25
N GLU A 90 -7.65 -11.11 -36.07
CA GLU A 90 -8.37 -11.06 -34.79
C GLU A 90 -8.83 -9.64 -34.45
N LEU A 91 -7.95 -8.65 -34.61
CA LEU A 91 -8.27 -7.25 -34.34
C LEU A 91 -9.38 -6.74 -35.26
N LEU A 92 -9.27 -6.99 -36.58
CA LEU A 92 -10.25 -6.53 -37.55
C LEU A 92 -11.56 -7.31 -37.48
N THR A 93 -11.51 -8.58 -37.11
CA THR A 93 -12.72 -9.39 -36.87
C THR A 93 -13.47 -8.82 -35.68
N ALA A 94 -12.83 -8.66 -34.53
CA ALA A 94 -13.51 -8.20 -33.31
C ALA A 94 -13.74 -6.67 -33.26
N TYR A 95 -13.03 -5.88 -34.07
CA TYR A 95 -13.18 -4.42 -34.16
C TYR A 95 -13.00 -3.92 -35.61
N PRO A 96 -14.04 -4.04 -36.45
CA PRO A 96 -13.95 -3.64 -37.86
C PRO A 96 -13.53 -2.17 -38.09
N ALA A 97 -13.84 -1.28 -37.15
CA ALA A 97 -13.46 0.14 -37.19
C ALA A 97 -11.94 0.38 -37.06
N ALA A 98 -11.14 -0.60 -36.62
CA ALA A 98 -9.67 -0.48 -36.67
C ALA A 98 -9.14 -0.27 -38.09
N ARG A 99 -9.92 -0.57 -39.14
CA ARG A 99 -9.54 -0.26 -40.53
C ARG A 99 -9.27 1.22 -40.76
N ASP A 100 -9.98 2.09 -40.04
CA ASP A 100 -9.86 3.54 -40.19
C ASP A 100 -8.48 4.04 -39.71
N MET A 101 -7.77 3.26 -38.88
CA MET A 101 -6.42 3.57 -38.39
C MET A 101 -5.36 3.55 -39.49
N PHE A 102 -5.66 2.94 -40.65
CA PHE A 102 -4.75 2.83 -41.80
C PHE A 102 -5.03 3.88 -42.89
N VAL A 103 -6.10 4.65 -42.71
CA VAL A 103 -6.45 5.74 -43.59
C VAL A 103 -5.72 6.98 -43.06
N GLY A 104 -4.80 7.51 -43.86
CA GLY A 104 -4.10 8.75 -43.54
C GLY A 104 -5.06 9.92 -43.34
N PRO A 105 -4.63 11.02 -42.71
CA PRO A 105 -5.47 12.19 -42.47
C PRO A 105 -6.05 12.82 -43.76
N ASP A 106 -5.44 12.52 -44.91
CA ASP A 106 -5.84 12.93 -46.26
C ASP A 106 -6.80 11.94 -46.95
N GLY A 107 -7.23 10.89 -46.26
CA GLY A 107 -8.03 9.82 -46.84
C GLY A 107 -7.24 8.85 -47.70
N ALA A 108 -5.91 9.05 -47.87
CA ALA A 108 -5.07 8.12 -48.57
C ALA A 108 -4.79 6.93 -47.64
N VAL A 109 -5.19 5.72 -48.05
CA VAL A 109 -4.72 4.51 -47.38
C VAL A 109 -3.19 4.55 -47.48
N SER A 110 -2.49 4.47 -46.34
CA SER A 110 -1.03 4.40 -46.36
C SER A 110 -0.61 3.29 -47.33
N ASN A 111 0.56 3.38 -47.98
CA ASN A 111 1.03 2.36 -48.93
C ASN A 111 1.15 0.92 -48.36
N PHE A 112 0.73 0.70 -47.11
CA PHE A 112 0.37 -0.60 -46.56
C PHE A 112 -0.84 -1.19 -47.29
N ASP A 113 -0.55 -1.87 -48.39
CA ASP A 113 -1.50 -2.54 -49.27
C ASP A 113 -2.45 -3.45 -48.46
N LEU A 114 -3.75 -3.13 -48.40
CA LEU A 114 -4.80 -3.95 -47.76
C LEU A 114 -4.77 -5.40 -48.27
N ALA A 115 -4.31 -5.62 -49.50
CA ALA A 115 -4.11 -6.95 -50.05
C ALA A 115 -2.93 -7.71 -49.39
N ASN A 116 -1.88 -7.01 -48.97
CA ASN A 116 -0.77 -7.59 -48.19
C ASN A 116 -1.16 -7.79 -46.72
N LEU A 117 -1.94 -6.87 -46.15
CA LEU A 117 -2.48 -7.02 -44.80
C LEU A 117 -3.33 -8.30 -44.69
N ASN A 118 -4.17 -8.60 -45.69
CA ASN A 118 -4.95 -9.83 -45.76
C ASN A 118 -4.10 -11.10 -46.02
N LYS A 119 -2.94 -10.98 -46.70
CA LYS A 119 -2.03 -12.11 -46.95
C LYS A 119 -1.10 -12.42 -45.76
N SER A 120 -0.79 -11.43 -44.93
CA SER A 120 0.07 -11.53 -43.75
C SER A 120 -0.70 -11.50 -42.41
N ALA A 121 -2.04 -11.45 -42.47
CA ALA A 121 -2.94 -11.18 -41.33
C ALA A 121 -2.80 -12.16 -40.17
N ASP A 122 -2.35 -13.39 -40.43
CA ASP A 122 -2.22 -14.45 -39.45
C ASP A 122 -0.80 -14.59 -38.86
N ALA A 123 0.21 -13.91 -39.43
CA ALA A 123 1.62 -14.05 -39.04
C ALA A 123 2.19 -12.83 -38.30
N GLU A 124 1.73 -11.62 -38.59
CA GLU A 124 2.18 -10.40 -37.91
C GLU A 124 1.29 -10.06 -36.70
N ALA A 125 1.92 -9.82 -35.55
CA ALA A 125 1.23 -9.25 -34.40
C ALA A 125 0.81 -7.82 -34.74
N ALA A 126 -0.50 -7.58 -34.77
CA ALA A 126 -1.05 -6.25 -34.95
C ALA A 126 -0.70 -5.40 -33.73
N MET A 127 -0.09 -4.25 -33.99
CA MET A 127 0.26 -3.29 -32.95
C MET A 127 -0.78 -2.18 -32.94
N ASP A 128 -1.78 -2.28 -32.06
CA ASP A 128 -2.77 -1.20 -31.85
C ASP A 128 -2.12 -0.05 -31.04
N PRO A 129 -1.89 1.13 -31.64
CA PRO A 129 -1.30 2.27 -30.94
C PRO A 129 -2.07 2.72 -29.70
N ARG A 130 -3.39 2.47 -29.65
CA ARG A 130 -4.21 2.80 -28.49
C ARG A 130 -3.90 1.86 -27.32
N THR A 131 -3.72 0.58 -27.60
CA THR A 131 -3.26 -0.41 -26.61
C THR A 131 -1.86 -0.09 -26.10
N LEU A 132 -0.98 0.43 -26.97
CA LEU A 132 0.33 0.93 -26.55
C LEU A 132 0.21 2.16 -25.64
N TYR A 133 -0.64 3.13 -26.00
CA TYR A 133 -0.88 4.31 -25.17
C TYR A 133 -1.49 3.94 -23.80
N ALA A 134 -2.40 2.97 -23.76
CA ALA A 134 -2.94 2.41 -22.52
C ALA A 134 -1.86 1.68 -21.70
N ARG A 135 -0.99 0.89 -22.36
CA ARG A 135 0.17 0.25 -21.72
C ARG A 135 1.09 1.27 -21.07
N ASP A 136 1.35 2.39 -21.73
CA ASP A 136 2.18 3.47 -21.18
C ASP A 136 1.53 4.12 -19.97
N GLN A 137 0.21 4.35 -19.98
CA GLN A 137 -0.51 4.83 -18.79
C GLN A 137 -0.37 3.87 -17.60
N VAL A 138 -0.51 2.56 -17.84
CA VAL A 138 -0.39 1.54 -16.78
C VAL A 138 1.04 1.43 -16.28
N ALA A 139 2.02 1.40 -17.19
CA ALA A 139 3.44 1.34 -16.85
C ALA A 139 3.88 2.55 -16.03
N LEU A 140 3.37 3.74 -16.37
CA LEU A 140 3.60 4.98 -15.65
C LEU A 140 2.98 4.95 -14.25
N ALA A 141 1.74 4.45 -14.12
CA ALA A 141 1.04 4.36 -12.84
C ALA A 141 1.70 3.36 -11.90
N CYS A 142 2.18 2.24 -12.45
CA CYS A 142 2.88 1.18 -11.71
C CYS A 142 4.37 1.43 -11.55
N GLN A 143 4.92 2.43 -12.24
CA GLN A 143 6.33 2.84 -12.16
C GLN A 143 7.30 1.72 -12.54
N VAL A 144 6.89 0.85 -13.47
CA VAL A 144 7.59 -0.38 -13.82
C VAL A 144 8.87 -0.08 -14.59
N TYR A 145 8.88 0.82 -15.56
CA TYR A 145 10.06 1.00 -16.43
C TYR A 145 10.86 2.26 -16.12
N ARG A 146 10.96 2.65 -14.84
CA ARG A 146 11.73 3.84 -14.47
C ARG A 146 13.22 3.59 -14.65
N ARG A 147 13.74 4.02 -15.80
CA ARG A 147 15.14 4.29 -16.06
C ARG A 147 15.22 5.73 -16.56
N LEU A 148 15.99 6.58 -15.88
CA LEU A 148 16.41 7.86 -16.45
C LEU A 148 17.14 7.57 -17.76
N ASP A 149 16.63 8.11 -18.86
CA ASP A 149 17.41 8.17 -20.09
C ASP A 149 18.51 9.22 -19.88
N ASP A 150 19.76 8.77 -19.79
CA ASP A 150 20.94 9.64 -19.69
C ASP A 150 21.04 10.61 -20.89
N SER A 151 20.34 10.33 -22.01
CA SER A 151 20.43 11.10 -23.25
C SER A 151 19.47 12.30 -23.35
N ASP A 152 18.39 12.35 -22.56
CA ASP A 152 17.44 13.48 -22.52
C ASP A 152 17.09 13.86 -21.06
N PRO A 153 17.88 14.74 -20.42
CA PRO A 153 17.60 15.16 -19.05
C PRO A 153 16.21 15.80 -18.97
N ALA A 154 15.46 15.49 -17.91
CA ALA A 154 14.15 16.08 -17.70
C ALA A 154 14.22 17.61 -17.83
N PRO A 155 13.27 18.26 -18.54
CA PRO A 155 13.30 19.70 -18.69
C PRO A 155 13.30 20.36 -17.30
N PRO A 156 14.08 21.45 -17.11
CA PRO A 156 14.21 22.07 -15.80
C PRO A 156 12.82 22.45 -15.29
N PRO A 157 12.46 22.06 -14.06
CA PRO A 157 11.08 22.21 -13.60
C PRO A 157 10.68 23.69 -13.48
N ASP A 158 9.50 24.02 -14.01
CA ASP A 158 8.89 25.32 -13.78
C ASP A 158 8.38 25.38 -12.33
N PRO A 159 8.94 26.23 -11.44
CA PRO A 159 8.52 26.28 -10.04
C PRO A 159 7.05 26.72 -9.86
N LYS A 160 6.41 27.28 -10.90
CA LYS A 160 5.00 27.66 -10.88
C LYS A 160 4.07 26.50 -11.23
N LYS A 161 4.58 25.43 -11.82
CA LYS A 161 3.82 24.23 -12.16
C LYS A 161 4.15 23.14 -11.16
N LEU A 162 3.13 22.38 -10.76
CA LEU A 162 3.37 21.19 -9.96
C LEU A 162 4.02 20.14 -10.85
N VAL A 163 4.94 19.37 -10.28
CA VAL A 163 5.48 18.18 -10.95
C VAL A 163 4.32 17.23 -11.16
N ARG A 164 4.02 16.91 -12.41
CA ARG A 164 3.05 15.86 -12.70
C ARG A 164 3.74 14.51 -12.63
N TRP A 165 3.07 13.54 -12.03
CA TRP A 165 3.55 12.16 -11.97
C TRP A 165 3.76 11.56 -13.36
N ASP A 166 3.07 12.07 -14.38
CA ASP A 166 3.11 11.58 -15.76
C ASP A 166 4.11 12.29 -16.69
N GLN A 167 4.71 13.42 -16.28
CA GLN A 167 5.53 14.26 -17.16
C GLN A 167 7.00 13.85 -17.27
N THR A 168 7.50 13.04 -16.35
CA THR A 168 8.95 12.94 -16.10
C THR A 168 9.68 11.87 -16.93
N TRP A 169 9.01 11.11 -17.81
CA TRP A 169 9.60 9.89 -18.37
C TRP A 169 9.32 9.73 -19.86
N ARG A 170 10.37 9.81 -20.70
CA ARG A 170 10.24 9.90 -22.16
C ARG A 170 10.64 8.68 -23.01
N ASN A 171 11.27 7.65 -22.46
CA ASN A 171 11.58 6.45 -23.25
C ASN A 171 10.82 5.22 -22.76
N SER A 172 9.58 5.07 -23.23
CA SER A 172 8.81 3.83 -23.11
C SER A 172 9.24 2.76 -24.14
N ASP A 173 10.11 3.12 -25.08
CA ASP A 173 10.52 2.28 -26.22
C ASP A 173 11.64 1.27 -25.89
N GLU A 174 12.66 1.63 -25.10
CA GLU A 174 13.74 0.68 -24.77
C GLU A 174 13.25 -0.51 -23.93
N SER A 175 12.28 -0.31 -23.04
CA SER A 175 11.67 -1.39 -22.25
C SER A 175 10.65 -2.23 -23.03
N SER A 176 10.08 -1.70 -24.12
CA SER A 176 9.17 -2.45 -24.99
C SER A 176 9.89 -3.56 -25.77
N SER A 177 11.13 -3.31 -26.19
CA SER A 177 11.99 -4.29 -26.87
C SER A 177 12.29 -5.53 -26.00
N PHE A 178 12.27 -5.38 -24.67
CA PHE A 178 12.53 -6.46 -23.71
C PHE A 178 11.39 -7.48 -23.61
N LEU A 179 10.15 -7.10 -23.88
CA LEU A 179 8.99 -7.99 -23.77
C LEU A 179 8.54 -8.54 -25.12
N ASP A 180 9.02 -7.95 -26.21
CA ASP A 180 8.65 -8.37 -27.54
C ASP A 180 9.32 -9.70 -27.94
N ASP A 181 10.41 -10.07 -27.29
CA ASP A 181 10.95 -11.42 -27.35
C ASP A 181 10.34 -12.25 -26.20
N SER A 182 9.39 -13.13 -26.54
CA SER A 182 8.86 -14.21 -25.68
C SER A 182 9.94 -15.16 -25.10
N ARG A 183 11.22 -14.87 -25.34
CA ARG A 183 12.39 -15.47 -24.73
C ARG A 183 12.61 -15.03 -23.28
N ASN A 184 12.04 -13.87 -22.87
CA ASN A 184 12.26 -13.32 -21.54
C ASN A 184 11.31 -13.89 -20.46
N LEU A 185 10.10 -14.28 -20.85
CA LEU A 185 9.20 -15.04 -19.98
C LEU A 185 9.25 -16.53 -20.33
N SER A 186 9.17 -17.36 -19.32
CA SER A 186 9.47 -18.79 -19.45
C SER A 186 8.24 -19.55 -19.90
N SER A 187 8.31 -20.18 -21.08
CA SER A 187 7.17 -20.96 -21.59
C SER A 187 6.91 -22.21 -20.76
N THR A 188 5.63 -22.50 -20.49
CA THR A 188 5.19 -23.71 -19.80
C THR A 188 5.29 -24.97 -20.65
N ALA A 189 5.57 -24.85 -21.95
CA ALA A 189 5.78 -26.00 -22.83
C ALA A 189 6.86 -26.97 -22.30
N VAL A 190 7.77 -26.48 -21.45
CA VAL A 190 8.80 -27.29 -20.78
C VAL A 190 8.24 -28.11 -19.61
N PHE A 191 7.21 -27.63 -18.91
CA PHE A 191 6.62 -28.29 -17.72
C PHE A 191 5.55 -29.34 -18.06
N GLY A 192 5.31 -29.57 -19.35
CA GLY A 192 4.49 -30.64 -19.86
C GLY A 192 3.34 -30.13 -20.73
N LYS A 193 3.34 -30.56 -22.00
CA LYS A 193 2.10 -30.81 -22.75
C LYS A 193 1.33 -31.90 -22.01
N GLY A 194 0.71 -31.55 -20.89
CA GLY A 194 -0.05 -32.50 -20.11
C GLY A 194 -1.29 -32.94 -20.87
N ASP A 195 -1.24 -34.16 -21.39
CA ASP A 195 -2.41 -34.94 -21.83
C ASP A 195 -3.39 -35.24 -20.66
N SER A 196 -3.06 -34.79 -19.45
CA SER A 196 -3.90 -34.92 -18.26
C SER A 196 -5.15 -34.05 -18.33
N MET A 197 -6.25 -34.60 -17.86
CA MET A 197 -7.51 -33.87 -17.69
C MET A 197 -7.34 -32.74 -16.68
N CYS A 198 -7.96 -31.60 -16.96
CA CYS A 198 -7.95 -30.46 -16.06
C CYS A 198 -9.25 -29.67 -16.19
N LEU A 199 -9.50 -28.76 -15.24
CA LEU A 199 -10.54 -27.76 -15.39
C LEU A 199 -10.02 -26.61 -16.24
N ALA A 200 -10.71 -26.25 -17.31
CA ALA A 200 -10.32 -25.15 -18.18
C ALA A 200 -11.54 -24.47 -18.79
N ALA A 201 -11.40 -23.19 -19.13
CA ALA A 201 -12.38 -22.48 -19.94
C ALA A 201 -12.47 -23.09 -21.34
N PRO A 202 -13.67 -23.51 -21.80
CA PRO A 202 -13.85 -24.03 -23.15
C PRO A 202 -13.66 -22.95 -24.23
N PRO A 203 -13.12 -23.28 -25.41
CA PRO A 203 -12.95 -22.34 -26.52
C PRO A 203 -14.23 -21.59 -26.94
N GLY A 204 -15.36 -22.31 -26.95
CA GLY A 204 -16.66 -21.76 -27.32
C GLY A 204 -17.41 -21.02 -26.21
N LEU A 205 -16.92 -21.04 -24.95
CA LEU A 205 -17.61 -20.35 -23.85
C LEU A 205 -17.33 -18.84 -23.92
N GLY A 206 -18.20 -18.10 -24.61
CA GLY A 206 -18.02 -16.67 -24.89
C GLY A 206 -18.39 -15.70 -23.75
N GLY A 207 -18.17 -14.41 -24.01
CA GLY A 207 -18.60 -13.30 -23.16
C GLY A 207 -18.02 -13.31 -21.74
N ALA A 208 -18.78 -12.73 -20.80
CA ALA A 208 -18.42 -12.62 -19.39
C ALA A 208 -18.25 -13.99 -18.71
N TRP A 209 -19.07 -14.98 -19.08
CA TRP A 209 -18.98 -16.36 -18.60
C TRP A 209 -17.61 -16.96 -18.89
N GLY A 210 -17.19 -16.84 -20.15
CA GLY A 210 -15.90 -17.29 -20.63
C GLY A 210 -14.73 -16.60 -19.95
N ALA A 211 -14.76 -15.27 -19.91
CA ALA A 211 -13.70 -14.46 -19.32
C ALA A 211 -13.48 -14.80 -17.84
N TRP A 212 -14.55 -14.86 -17.04
CA TRP A 212 -14.43 -15.20 -15.61
C TRP A 212 -14.03 -16.66 -15.37
N THR A 213 -14.54 -17.59 -16.19
CA THR A 213 -14.09 -18.99 -16.12
C THR A 213 -12.59 -19.10 -16.40
N ALA A 214 -12.10 -18.44 -17.46
CA ALA A 214 -10.68 -18.43 -17.79
C ALA A 214 -9.86 -17.78 -16.67
N ALA A 215 -10.38 -16.73 -16.02
CA ALA A 215 -9.71 -16.10 -14.89
C ALA A 215 -9.56 -17.06 -13.70
N LEU A 216 -10.59 -17.85 -13.39
CA LEU A 216 -10.60 -18.76 -12.24
C LEU A 216 -9.78 -20.04 -12.47
N VAL A 217 -9.93 -20.70 -13.63
CA VAL A 217 -9.32 -22.02 -13.87
C VAL A 217 -8.27 -22.05 -14.96
N GLY A 218 -8.13 -21.01 -15.77
CA GLY A 218 -7.23 -20.94 -16.91
C GLY A 218 -7.86 -21.45 -18.21
N ALA A 219 -7.12 -21.35 -19.30
CA ALA A 219 -7.55 -21.78 -20.63
C ALA A 219 -6.45 -22.60 -21.31
N VAL A 220 -6.76 -23.83 -21.71
CA VAL A 220 -5.79 -24.73 -22.36
C VAL A 220 -5.77 -24.55 -23.88
N ALA A 221 -6.95 -24.29 -24.47
CA ALA A 221 -7.10 -24.05 -25.90
C ALA A 221 -7.38 -22.57 -26.17
N LYS A 222 -6.95 -22.11 -27.34
CA LYS A 222 -7.20 -20.75 -27.82
C LYS A 222 -8.73 -20.55 -27.93
N PRO A 223 -9.28 -19.41 -27.49
CA PRO A 223 -10.71 -19.14 -27.64
C PRO A 223 -11.10 -19.05 -29.12
N ASP A 224 -12.31 -19.50 -29.44
CA ASP A 224 -12.85 -19.40 -30.80
C ASP A 224 -13.07 -17.92 -31.14
N LEU A 225 -12.73 -17.56 -32.39
CA LEU A 225 -13.02 -16.24 -32.93
C LEU A 225 -14.53 -16.01 -32.99
N PRO A 226 -15.03 -14.81 -32.64
CA PRO A 226 -16.43 -14.46 -32.84
C PRO A 226 -16.81 -14.66 -34.32
N SER A 227 -17.97 -15.26 -34.58
CA SER A 227 -18.43 -15.41 -35.96
C SER A 227 -18.86 -14.07 -36.56
N VAL A 228 -18.86 -13.95 -37.89
CA VAL A 228 -19.34 -12.72 -38.59
C VAL A 228 -20.77 -12.36 -38.18
N ALA A 229 -21.62 -13.37 -37.95
CA ALA A 229 -23.00 -13.16 -37.51
C ALA A 229 -23.09 -12.65 -36.06
N GLU A 230 -22.15 -13.01 -35.18
CA GLU A 230 -22.09 -12.42 -33.84
C GLU A 230 -21.65 -10.95 -33.87
N LEU A 231 -20.88 -10.56 -34.89
CA LEU A 231 -20.28 -9.23 -35.02
C LEU A 231 -21.24 -8.17 -35.55
N ASP A 232 -22.11 -8.54 -36.50
CA ASP A 232 -23.11 -7.64 -37.06
C ASP A 232 -24.43 -7.65 -36.26
N GLY A 233 -24.50 -8.44 -35.19
CA GLY A 233 -25.68 -8.63 -34.35
C GLY A 233 -26.84 -9.33 -35.06
N SER A 234 -26.64 -9.85 -36.27
CA SER A 234 -27.65 -10.55 -37.06
C SER A 234 -27.78 -12.02 -36.65
N GLY A 235 -26.68 -12.62 -36.19
CA GLY A 235 -26.69 -13.81 -35.36
C GLY A 235 -26.81 -13.38 -33.91
N GLY A 236 -27.80 -13.92 -33.18
CA GLY A 236 -27.78 -13.80 -31.72
C GLY A 236 -26.37 -14.14 -31.22
N GLY A 237 -25.83 -13.34 -30.29
CA GLY A 237 -24.47 -13.49 -29.78
C GLY A 237 -24.13 -14.92 -29.35
N PRO A 238 -22.88 -15.19 -28.92
CA PRO A 238 -22.40 -16.55 -28.65
C PRO A 238 -23.45 -17.39 -27.94
N GLU A 239 -23.73 -18.57 -28.49
CA GLU A 239 -24.91 -19.38 -28.15
C GLU A 239 -25.16 -19.31 -26.63
N PRO A 240 -26.26 -18.65 -26.21
CA PRO A 240 -26.47 -18.38 -24.80
C PRO A 240 -26.54 -19.70 -24.05
N LEU A 241 -25.90 -19.76 -22.89
CA LEU A 241 -25.96 -20.96 -22.07
C LEU A 241 -27.41 -21.35 -21.83
N SER A 242 -27.71 -22.64 -21.97
CA SER A 242 -29.02 -23.14 -21.55
C SER A 242 -29.30 -22.71 -20.11
N PRO A 243 -30.56 -22.44 -19.72
CA PRO A 243 -30.89 -21.95 -18.38
C PRO A 243 -30.32 -22.82 -17.25
N ASP A 244 -30.22 -24.13 -17.48
CA ASP A 244 -29.64 -25.08 -16.51
C ASP A 244 -28.13 -24.99 -16.45
N ALA A 245 -27.45 -24.89 -17.58
CA ALA A 245 -26.00 -24.70 -17.60
C ALA A 245 -25.57 -23.33 -17.05
N ALA A 246 -26.36 -22.28 -17.29
CA ALA A 246 -26.16 -20.97 -16.68
C ALA A 246 -26.32 -21.04 -15.16
N ALA A 247 -27.32 -21.79 -14.67
CA ALA A 247 -27.53 -21.98 -13.24
C ALA A 247 -26.43 -22.81 -12.56
N GLU A 248 -25.95 -23.85 -13.23
CA GLU A 248 -24.82 -24.68 -12.80
C GLU A 248 -23.53 -23.83 -12.70
N MET A 249 -23.20 -23.07 -13.76
CA MET A 249 -22.05 -22.17 -13.78
C MET A 249 -22.14 -21.07 -12.71
N ALA A 250 -23.31 -20.44 -12.56
CA ALA A 250 -23.53 -19.44 -11.52
C ALA A 250 -23.30 -20.06 -10.13
N GLY A 251 -23.92 -21.21 -9.85
CA GLY A 251 -23.74 -21.93 -8.60
C GLY A 251 -22.27 -22.18 -8.28
N TRP A 252 -21.50 -22.65 -9.28
CA TRP A 252 -20.06 -22.87 -9.14
C TRP A 252 -19.25 -21.59 -8.88
N PHE A 253 -19.56 -20.47 -9.56
CA PHE A 253 -18.87 -19.19 -9.30
C PHE A 253 -19.07 -18.72 -7.87
N TYR A 254 -20.28 -18.85 -7.33
CA TYR A 254 -20.55 -18.48 -5.94
C TYR A 254 -19.97 -19.47 -4.94
N SER A 255 -19.89 -20.75 -5.30
CA SER A 255 -19.32 -21.81 -4.45
C SER A 255 -17.82 -21.64 -4.22
N GLN A 256 -17.12 -20.85 -5.04
CA GLN A 256 -15.71 -20.51 -4.85
C GLN A 256 -15.42 -19.77 -3.53
N LEU A 257 -16.45 -19.17 -2.92
CA LEU A 257 -16.33 -18.53 -1.61
C LEU A 257 -16.58 -19.49 -0.44
N GLU A 258 -17.05 -20.71 -0.72
CA GLU A 258 -17.27 -21.73 0.30
C GLU A 258 -15.96 -22.46 0.59
N ARG A 259 -15.62 -22.67 1.87
CA ARG A 259 -14.63 -23.71 2.18
C ARG A 259 -15.20 -25.04 1.68
N PRO A 260 -14.40 -25.91 1.03
CA PRO A 260 -14.85 -27.25 0.71
C PRO A 260 -15.34 -27.90 2.01
N SER A 261 -16.65 -28.10 2.10
CA SER A 261 -17.23 -28.90 3.18
C SER A 261 -16.83 -30.34 2.90
N PRO A 262 -16.28 -31.08 3.87
CA PRO A 262 -15.99 -32.50 3.68
C PRO A 262 -17.25 -33.34 3.42
N VAL A 263 -18.44 -32.77 3.66
CA VAL A 263 -19.73 -33.49 3.63
C VAL A 263 -20.39 -33.46 2.25
N VAL A 264 -20.09 -32.48 1.39
CA VAL A 264 -20.69 -32.40 0.04
C VAL A 264 -19.64 -31.97 -0.98
N PRO A 265 -19.13 -32.89 -1.82
CA PRO A 265 -18.26 -32.54 -2.94
C PRO A 265 -19.01 -31.59 -3.88
N GLN A 266 -18.45 -30.41 -4.13
CA GLN A 266 -19.07 -29.46 -5.06
C GLN A 266 -19.05 -30.05 -6.47
N ARG A 267 -20.24 -30.24 -7.05
CA ARG A 267 -20.36 -30.71 -8.44
C ARG A 267 -19.85 -29.63 -9.38
N LEU A 268 -18.75 -29.91 -10.06
CA LEU A 268 -18.16 -29.00 -11.03
C LEU A 268 -18.97 -29.04 -12.34
N PRO A 269 -19.14 -27.90 -13.03
CA PRO A 269 -19.83 -27.89 -14.30
C PRO A 269 -19.11 -28.79 -15.31
N ALA A 270 -19.81 -29.80 -15.84
CA ALA A 270 -19.20 -30.86 -16.67
C ALA A 270 -18.44 -30.29 -17.89
N ARG A 271 -18.91 -29.16 -18.41
CA ARG A 271 -18.29 -28.43 -19.53
C ARG A 271 -16.91 -27.87 -19.25
N LEU A 272 -16.51 -27.71 -17.98
CA LEU A 272 -15.18 -27.21 -17.63
C LEU A 272 -14.12 -28.30 -17.70
N VAL A 273 -14.54 -29.56 -17.76
CA VAL A 273 -13.62 -30.70 -17.86
C VAL A 273 -13.03 -30.71 -19.27
N HIS A 274 -11.73 -30.37 -19.35
CA HIS A 274 -10.98 -30.40 -20.59
C HIS A 274 -10.13 -31.67 -20.68
N HIS A 275 -10.14 -32.29 -21.86
CA HIS A 275 -9.26 -33.39 -22.22
C HIS A 275 -8.80 -33.22 -23.67
N HIS A 276 -7.49 -33.33 -23.89
CA HIS A 276 -6.84 -33.13 -25.18
C HIS A 276 -7.35 -34.10 -26.29
N ALA A 277 -7.85 -35.29 -25.93
CA ALA A 277 -8.33 -36.31 -26.87
C ALA A 277 -9.84 -36.62 -26.75
N GLY A 278 -10.65 -35.69 -26.23
CA GLY A 278 -12.12 -35.83 -26.14
C GLY A 278 -12.63 -36.39 -24.80
N LEU A 279 -13.95 -36.45 -24.60
CA LEU A 279 -14.57 -36.77 -23.31
C LEU A 279 -14.25 -38.22 -22.86
N LYS A 280 -13.60 -38.41 -21.71
CA LYS A 280 -13.49 -39.72 -21.05
C LYS A 280 -14.56 -39.84 -19.97
N LEU A 281 -15.34 -40.92 -19.99
CA LEU A 281 -16.32 -41.25 -18.95
C LEU A 281 -15.60 -41.79 -17.70
N GLY A 282 -16.13 -41.50 -16.50
CA GLY A 282 -15.64 -42.07 -15.23
C GLY A 282 -14.58 -41.24 -14.49
N VAL A 283 -14.47 -39.94 -14.78
CA VAL A 283 -13.48 -39.04 -14.16
C VAL A 283 -14.04 -38.43 -12.90
N ASP A 284 -13.32 -38.56 -11.79
CA ASP A 284 -13.64 -37.81 -10.59
C ASP A 284 -13.32 -36.33 -10.82
N THR A 285 -14.36 -35.57 -11.15
CA THR A 285 -14.23 -34.13 -11.41
C THR A 285 -13.71 -33.37 -10.19
N THR A 286 -13.94 -33.87 -8.98
CA THR A 286 -13.64 -33.17 -7.72
C THR A 286 -12.15 -33.07 -7.41
N THR A 287 -11.33 -33.92 -8.06
CA THR A 287 -9.87 -33.96 -7.91
C THR A 287 -9.12 -33.33 -9.08
N LEU A 288 -9.82 -32.83 -10.10
CA LEU A 288 -9.19 -32.22 -11.26
C LEU A 288 -8.54 -30.88 -10.88
N SER A 289 -7.25 -30.77 -11.22
CA SER A 289 -6.53 -29.51 -11.08
C SER A 289 -7.02 -28.48 -12.13
N PRO A 290 -7.06 -27.18 -11.80
CA PRO A 290 -7.26 -26.14 -12.80
C PRO A 290 -6.10 -26.11 -13.81
N ALA A 291 -6.37 -25.63 -15.02
CA ALA A 291 -5.36 -25.42 -16.04
C ALA A 291 -4.23 -24.51 -15.53
N TRP A 292 -4.55 -23.57 -14.64
CA TRP A 292 -3.57 -22.73 -13.96
C TRP A 292 -2.47 -23.50 -13.23
N SER A 293 -2.74 -24.71 -12.72
CA SER A 293 -1.74 -25.54 -12.06
C SER A 293 -0.56 -25.88 -12.99
N ARG A 294 -0.74 -25.82 -14.32
CA ARG A 294 0.32 -26.02 -15.32
C ARG A 294 1.31 -24.85 -15.38
N THR A 295 0.91 -23.68 -14.90
CA THR A 295 1.75 -22.47 -14.85
C THR A 295 2.43 -22.26 -13.51
N THR A 296 1.97 -22.96 -12.46
CA THR A 296 2.48 -22.84 -11.09
C THR A 296 3.36 -23.99 -10.58
N PRO A 297 4.02 -24.84 -11.39
CA PRO A 297 5.03 -25.75 -10.86
C PRO A 297 6.07 -24.99 -10.01
N GLY A 298 6.36 -25.51 -8.83
CA GLY A 298 7.25 -24.90 -7.85
C GLY A 298 6.81 -23.55 -7.27
N LEU A 299 5.55 -23.15 -7.48
CA LEU A 299 4.99 -21.93 -6.92
C LEU A 299 3.92 -22.23 -5.87
N VAL A 300 3.87 -21.38 -4.86
CA VAL A 300 2.85 -21.40 -3.80
C VAL A 300 2.32 -19.99 -3.56
N SER A 301 1.04 -19.88 -3.26
CA SER A 301 0.43 -18.62 -2.86
C SER A 301 0.80 -18.29 -1.41
N VAL A 302 1.51 -17.19 -1.23
CA VAL A 302 1.96 -16.68 0.07
C VAL A 302 1.37 -15.31 0.35
N GLY A 303 1.10 -15.03 1.62
CA GLY A 303 0.62 -13.73 2.08
C GLY A 303 0.38 -13.73 3.58
N ASP A 304 0.12 -12.56 4.14
CA ASP A 304 -0.15 -12.44 5.57
C ASP A 304 -1.47 -13.14 5.94
N ASN A 305 -1.58 -13.63 7.18
CA ASN A 305 -2.80 -14.27 7.70
C ASN A 305 -4.09 -13.41 7.54
N PHE A 306 -3.96 -12.10 7.34
CA PHE A 306 -5.07 -11.19 7.07
C PHE A 306 -5.71 -11.38 5.69
N ALA A 307 -4.96 -11.89 4.69
CA ALA A 307 -5.46 -12.12 3.34
C ALA A 307 -6.70 -13.03 3.33
N ARG A 308 -6.67 -14.07 4.16
CA ARG A 308 -7.72 -15.10 4.25
C ARG A 308 -9.03 -14.63 4.90
N ARG A 309 -9.10 -13.39 5.40
CA ARG A 309 -10.25 -12.86 6.16
C ARG A 309 -11.07 -11.80 5.43
N ARG A 310 -10.64 -11.36 4.25
CA ARG A 310 -11.37 -10.36 3.45
C ARG A 310 -12.05 -11.04 2.28
N ILE A 311 -13.36 -10.83 2.12
CA ILE A 311 -14.07 -11.15 0.89
C ILE A 311 -14.26 -9.86 0.10
N THR A 312 -14.01 -9.88 -1.20
CA THR A 312 -14.29 -8.76 -2.10
C THR A 312 -15.38 -9.13 -3.09
N VAL A 313 -16.39 -8.27 -3.21
CA VAL A 313 -17.47 -8.40 -4.17
C VAL A 313 -17.34 -7.25 -5.15
N VAL A 314 -17.08 -7.56 -6.41
CA VAL A 314 -17.06 -6.58 -7.49
C VAL A 314 -18.36 -6.69 -8.26
N VAL A 315 -19.05 -5.58 -8.45
CA VAL A 315 -20.34 -5.53 -9.14
C VAL A 315 -20.17 -4.78 -10.44
N GLY A 316 -20.70 -5.32 -11.54
CA GLY A 316 -20.84 -4.57 -12.78
C GLY A 316 -20.68 -5.44 -14.03
N ASN A 317 -20.89 -4.82 -15.18
CA ASN A 317 -20.98 -5.53 -16.48
C ASN A 317 -19.85 -5.18 -17.45
N THR A 318 -18.94 -4.31 -17.05
CA THR A 318 -17.91 -3.79 -17.94
C THR A 318 -16.64 -4.64 -17.89
N ALA A 319 -15.78 -4.48 -18.90
CA ALA A 319 -14.44 -5.06 -18.90
C ALA A 319 -13.60 -4.53 -17.72
N ASP A 320 -13.82 -3.28 -17.31
CA ASP A 320 -13.18 -2.68 -16.13
C ASP A 320 -13.59 -3.38 -14.82
N ASP A 321 -14.86 -3.74 -14.66
CA ASP A 321 -15.32 -4.51 -13.48
C ASP A 321 -14.72 -5.91 -13.47
N PHE A 322 -14.61 -6.55 -14.63
CA PHE A 322 -13.92 -7.83 -14.77
C PHE A 322 -12.42 -7.70 -14.42
N ALA A 323 -11.73 -6.70 -14.95
CA ALA A 323 -10.32 -6.43 -14.65
C ALA A 323 -10.12 -6.16 -13.15
N LEU A 324 -10.99 -5.35 -12.55
CA LEU A 324 -10.99 -5.07 -11.12
C LEU A 324 -11.19 -6.34 -10.30
N ALA A 325 -12.16 -7.19 -10.67
CA ALA A 325 -12.41 -8.47 -10.00
C ALA A 325 -11.22 -9.42 -10.11
N LEU A 326 -10.59 -9.51 -11.28
CA LEU A 326 -9.40 -10.33 -11.48
C LEU A 326 -8.23 -9.82 -10.63
N ILE A 327 -7.97 -8.51 -10.60
CA ILE A 327 -6.90 -7.93 -9.79
C ILE A 327 -7.15 -8.18 -8.30
N TYR A 328 -8.36 -7.98 -7.80
CA TYR A 328 -8.72 -8.33 -6.42
C TYR A 328 -8.57 -9.83 -6.13
N HIS A 329 -8.92 -10.69 -7.08
CA HIS A 329 -8.73 -12.13 -6.95
C HIS A 329 -7.24 -12.50 -6.84
N ARG A 330 -6.37 -11.89 -7.65
CA ARG A 330 -4.91 -12.11 -7.55
C ARG A 330 -4.31 -11.54 -6.27
N LEU A 331 -4.78 -10.37 -5.85
CA LEU A 331 -4.27 -9.69 -4.66
C LEU A 331 -4.78 -10.32 -3.36
N TYR A 332 -6.00 -10.84 -3.28
CA TYR A 332 -6.61 -11.23 -2.00
C TYR A 332 -7.27 -12.61 -2.00
N GLY A 333 -7.37 -13.28 -3.15
CA GLY A 333 -7.89 -14.65 -3.30
C GLY A 333 -9.42 -14.74 -3.26
N ASN A 334 -10.07 -14.22 -2.23
CA ASN A 334 -11.51 -14.37 -2.01
C ASN A 334 -12.31 -13.26 -2.72
N THR A 335 -12.41 -13.33 -4.04
CA THR A 335 -13.12 -12.33 -4.83
C THR A 335 -14.26 -12.95 -5.63
N LEU A 336 -15.41 -12.26 -5.64
CA LEU A 336 -16.60 -12.61 -6.39
C LEU A 336 -16.96 -11.48 -7.35
N TRP A 337 -17.21 -11.82 -8.61
CA TRP A 337 -17.75 -10.90 -9.59
C TRP A 337 -19.26 -11.13 -9.79
N ILE A 338 -20.05 -10.11 -9.51
CA ILE A 338 -21.50 -10.10 -9.73
C ILE A 338 -21.79 -9.39 -11.05
N HIS A 339 -22.00 -10.18 -12.10
CA HIS A 339 -22.34 -9.72 -13.45
C HIS A 339 -23.83 -9.94 -13.74
N ALA A 340 -24.46 -9.06 -14.53
CA ALA A 340 -25.91 -9.11 -14.82
C ALA A 340 -26.39 -10.44 -15.43
N ALA A 341 -25.51 -11.19 -16.10
CA ALA A 341 -25.84 -12.50 -16.68
C ALA A 341 -26.07 -13.61 -15.62
N TRP A 342 -25.56 -13.44 -14.41
CA TRP A 342 -25.75 -14.37 -13.27
C TRP A 342 -26.05 -13.65 -11.95
N SER A 343 -26.41 -12.38 -12.04
CA SER A 343 -26.70 -11.54 -10.89
C SER A 343 -28.09 -11.85 -10.37
N PRO A 344 -28.26 -11.94 -9.04
CA PRO A 344 -29.57 -12.06 -8.42
C PRO A 344 -30.44 -10.81 -8.57
N ILE A 345 -29.84 -9.69 -8.99
CA ILE A 345 -30.51 -8.39 -9.09
C ILE A 345 -31.22 -8.24 -10.45
N ASN A 346 -30.80 -9.04 -11.45
CA ASN A 346 -31.41 -9.01 -12.76
C ASN A 346 -32.55 -10.03 -12.86
N ALA A 347 -33.79 -9.56 -12.90
CA ALA A 347 -34.96 -10.41 -13.10
C ALA A 347 -34.89 -11.27 -14.37
N GLY A 348 -34.11 -10.84 -15.38
CA GLY A 348 -33.86 -11.58 -16.61
C GLY A 348 -32.86 -12.75 -16.49
N ALA A 349 -32.14 -12.91 -15.36
CA ALA A 349 -31.13 -13.96 -15.19
C ALA A 349 -31.72 -15.36 -14.91
N GLY A 350 -33.05 -15.50 -14.86
CA GLY A 350 -33.74 -16.79 -14.79
C GLY A 350 -33.28 -17.70 -13.63
N LYS A 351 -32.97 -18.96 -13.94
CA LYS A 351 -32.46 -19.95 -12.95
C LYS A 351 -31.11 -19.53 -12.35
N ALA A 352 -30.23 -18.88 -13.13
CA ALA A 352 -28.93 -18.41 -12.67
C ALA A 352 -29.05 -17.29 -11.63
N GLY A 353 -29.94 -16.32 -11.86
CA GLY A 353 -30.24 -15.27 -10.89
C GLY A 353 -30.76 -15.82 -9.56
N ARG A 354 -31.64 -16.83 -9.60
CA ARG A 354 -32.13 -17.51 -8.37
C ARG A 354 -31.00 -18.20 -7.60
N ARG A 355 -30.08 -18.88 -8.30
CA ARG A 355 -28.88 -19.48 -7.68
C ARG A 355 -27.98 -18.41 -7.07
N GLY A 356 -27.80 -17.28 -7.76
CA GLY A 356 -27.08 -16.13 -7.20
C GLY A 356 -27.73 -15.57 -5.94
N ASN A 357 -29.07 -15.59 -5.86
CA ASN A 357 -29.77 -15.03 -4.70
C ASN A 357 -29.55 -15.90 -3.46
N ALA A 358 -29.67 -17.23 -3.63
CA ALA A 358 -29.35 -18.20 -2.58
C ALA A 358 -27.90 -18.10 -2.12
N ALA A 359 -26.96 -17.93 -3.07
CA ALA A 359 -25.55 -17.73 -2.76
C ALA A 359 -25.26 -16.44 -1.97
N LEU A 360 -25.94 -15.33 -2.29
CA LEU A 360 -25.78 -14.09 -1.52
C LEU A 360 -26.28 -14.25 -0.06
N SER A 361 -27.32 -15.07 0.17
CA SER A 361 -27.75 -15.41 1.53
C SER A 361 -26.63 -16.13 2.31
N LEU A 362 -26.00 -17.13 1.68
CA LEU A 362 -24.85 -17.86 2.27
C LEU A 362 -23.64 -16.95 2.51
N LEU A 363 -23.41 -15.98 1.62
CA LEU A 363 -22.36 -14.98 1.79
C LEU A 363 -22.59 -14.12 3.04
N GLY A 364 -23.83 -13.68 3.29
CA GLY A 364 -24.20 -12.96 4.51
C GLY A 364 -23.90 -13.74 5.78
N TYR A 365 -24.12 -15.06 5.76
CA TYR A 365 -23.72 -15.96 6.85
C TYR A 365 -22.19 -16.01 7.02
N ARG A 366 -21.42 -16.13 5.93
CA ARG A 366 -19.94 -16.20 5.97
C ARG A 366 -19.28 -14.93 6.45
N ILE A 367 -19.83 -13.76 6.10
CA ILE A 367 -19.30 -12.47 6.55
C ILE A 367 -19.23 -12.43 8.09
N ARG A 368 -20.22 -13.02 8.78
CA ARG A 368 -20.22 -13.16 10.25
C ARG A 368 -19.05 -14.00 10.77
N GLN A 369 -18.62 -15.02 10.04
CA GLN A 369 -17.52 -15.91 10.45
C GLN A 369 -16.13 -15.34 10.11
N LEU A 370 -15.98 -14.73 8.93
CA LEU A 370 -14.66 -14.34 8.38
C LEU A 370 -14.26 -12.90 8.73
N GLY A 371 -15.23 -12.05 9.07
CA GLY A 371 -15.00 -10.81 9.79
C GLY A 371 -15.00 -9.53 8.95
N ARG A 372 -14.82 -9.54 7.62
CA ARG A 372 -15.02 -8.36 6.75
C ARG A 372 -15.35 -8.71 5.29
N ALA A 373 -16.28 -7.97 4.69
CA ALA A 373 -16.50 -7.95 3.23
C ALA A 373 -16.44 -6.54 2.67
N VAL A 374 -15.94 -6.43 1.44
CA VAL A 374 -15.89 -5.18 0.69
C VAL A 374 -16.72 -5.32 -0.57
N VAL A 375 -17.59 -4.35 -0.85
CA VAL A 375 -18.36 -4.27 -2.09
C VAL A 375 -17.85 -3.06 -2.89
N THR A 376 -17.49 -3.27 -4.14
CA THR A 376 -16.90 -2.23 -5.00
C THR A 376 -17.26 -2.44 -6.48
N SER A 377 -16.90 -1.48 -7.32
CA SER A 377 -17.12 -1.52 -8.76
C SER A 377 -16.22 -0.49 -9.46
N ALA A 378 -15.92 -0.73 -10.73
CA ALA A 378 -15.29 0.26 -11.60
C ALA A 378 -16.32 1.12 -12.35
N SER A 379 -17.54 0.60 -12.59
CA SER A 379 -18.55 1.26 -13.43
C SER A 379 -19.83 1.69 -12.70
N VAL A 380 -20.11 1.13 -11.52
CA VAL A 380 -21.36 1.31 -10.75
C VAL A 380 -21.15 2.35 -9.65
N SER A 381 -22.13 3.25 -9.47
CA SER A 381 -22.08 4.31 -8.45
C SER A 381 -22.22 3.77 -7.02
N GLY A 382 -21.73 4.54 -6.04
CA GLY A 382 -21.79 4.19 -4.61
C GLY A 382 -23.20 3.83 -4.13
N MET A 383 -24.23 4.56 -4.57
CA MET A 383 -25.63 4.28 -4.20
C MET A 383 -26.11 2.89 -4.63
N ALA A 384 -25.70 2.43 -5.81
CA ALA A 384 -26.05 1.10 -6.29
C ALA A 384 -25.24 0.01 -5.57
N LEU A 385 -24.00 0.29 -5.16
CA LEU A 385 -23.25 -0.60 -4.27
C LEU A 385 -23.91 -0.75 -2.90
N ASP A 386 -24.42 0.34 -2.34
CA ASP A 386 -25.15 0.32 -1.06
C ASP A 386 -26.45 -0.51 -1.16
N ALA A 387 -27.14 -0.48 -2.30
CA ALA A 387 -28.30 -1.34 -2.53
C ALA A 387 -27.94 -2.82 -2.47
N ILE A 388 -26.78 -3.20 -3.01
CA ILE A 388 -26.28 -4.59 -3.03
C ILE A 388 -25.77 -5.00 -1.67
N ALA A 389 -25.04 -4.13 -0.99
CA ALA A 389 -24.65 -4.27 0.40
C ALA A 389 -25.86 -4.55 1.30
N ASN A 390 -26.95 -3.81 1.09
CA ASN A 390 -28.20 -3.99 1.81
C ASN A 390 -28.91 -5.30 1.45
N LEU A 391 -28.80 -5.76 0.20
CA LEU A 391 -29.35 -7.06 -0.22
C LEU A 391 -28.61 -8.21 0.47
N ILE A 392 -27.28 -8.17 0.50
CA ILE A 392 -26.43 -9.15 1.19
C ILE A 392 -26.77 -9.18 2.69
N SER A 393 -26.89 -8.01 3.31
CA SER A 393 -27.23 -7.88 4.73
C SER A 393 -28.62 -8.43 5.05
N ARG A 394 -29.62 -8.18 4.19
CA ARG A 394 -31.00 -8.67 4.37
C ARG A 394 -31.11 -10.19 4.18
N ASN A 395 -30.48 -10.71 3.14
CA ASN A 395 -30.52 -12.13 2.81
C ASN A 395 -29.72 -13.00 3.80
N GLY A 396 -28.72 -12.45 4.49
CA GLY A 396 -27.98 -13.15 5.55
C GLY A 396 -28.77 -13.39 6.84
N LEU A 397 -30.04 -12.94 6.92
CA LEU A 397 -30.93 -13.02 8.08
C LEU A 397 -31.91 -14.18 8.05
N THR A 398 -32.12 -14.83 6.89
CA THR A 398 -32.97 -16.01 6.83
C THR A 398 -32.23 -17.16 7.51
N ASP A 399 -32.71 -17.57 8.69
CA ASP A 399 -32.30 -18.81 9.34
C ASP A 399 -32.71 -19.96 8.40
N ASN A 400 -31.79 -20.45 7.58
CA ASN A 400 -31.94 -21.79 7.03
C ASN A 400 -31.55 -22.72 8.18
N ASP A 401 -32.55 -23.30 8.84
CA ASP A 401 -32.32 -24.50 9.64
C ASP A 401 -31.58 -25.51 8.76
N ASP A 402 -30.55 -26.15 9.32
CA ASP A 402 -29.66 -27.09 8.62
C ASP A 402 -30.44 -28.22 7.87
N SER A 403 -31.72 -28.45 8.19
CA SER A 403 -32.60 -29.43 7.55
C SER A 403 -33.05 -29.09 6.13
N ASP A 404 -33.14 -27.82 5.75
CA ASP A 404 -33.59 -27.46 4.38
C ASP A 404 -32.47 -27.64 3.35
N ILE A 405 -31.21 -27.63 3.78
CA ILE A 405 -30.05 -27.78 2.90
C ILE A 405 -29.98 -29.21 2.31
N GLU A 406 -30.43 -30.24 3.03
CA GLU A 406 -30.52 -31.61 2.52
C GLU A 406 -31.70 -31.80 1.53
N GLY A 407 -32.80 -31.06 1.70
CA GLY A 407 -33.95 -31.11 0.79
C GLY A 407 -33.69 -30.56 -0.62
N PHE A 408 -32.73 -29.65 -0.77
CA PHE A 408 -32.41 -28.99 -2.05
C PHE A 408 -31.49 -29.81 -2.98
N VAL A 409 -30.81 -30.85 -2.48
CA VAL A 409 -29.98 -31.76 -3.29
C VAL A 409 -30.83 -32.82 -4.01
N SER A 410 -31.99 -33.17 -3.44
CA SER A 410 -32.84 -34.28 -3.93
C SER A 410 -33.68 -33.95 -5.18
N LEU A 411 -33.91 -32.67 -5.52
CA LEU A 411 -34.78 -32.28 -6.63
C LEU A 411 -34.13 -32.34 -8.04
N ALA A 412 -32.89 -32.85 -8.16
CA ALA A 412 -32.23 -33.05 -9.45
C ALA A 412 -32.35 -34.50 -9.98
N GLU A 413 -32.96 -35.41 -9.24
CA GLU A 413 -33.09 -36.82 -9.61
C GLU A 413 -34.56 -37.24 -9.77
N GLN A 414 -35.16 -36.95 -10.92
CA GLN A 414 -36.18 -37.83 -11.49
C GLN A 414 -36.01 -37.91 -13.02
N PRO A 415 -35.47 -39.00 -13.57
CA PRO A 415 -35.60 -39.26 -14.98
C PRO A 415 -37.05 -39.66 -15.26
N GLY A 416 -37.73 -38.90 -16.12
CA GLY A 416 -39.05 -39.26 -16.61
C GLY A 416 -39.00 -40.58 -17.36
N GLN A 417 -39.51 -41.64 -16.75
CA GLN A 417 -39.85 -42.89 -17.44
C GLN A 417 -41.38 -43.01 -17.51
N SER A 418 -41.90 -42.73 -18.69
CA SER A 418 -43.18 -43.23 -19.15
C SER A 418 -43.05 -44.73 -19.48
N SER A 419 -43.86 -45.58 -18.86
CA SER A 419 -44.06 -46.96 -19.30
C SER A 419 -45.55 -47.30 -19.29
N PRO A 420 -46.09 -47.97 -20.34
CA PRO A 420 -47.37 -48.65 -20.25
C PRO A 420 -47.21 -50.14 -19.92
N THR A 421 -48.05 -50.61 -18.99
CA THR A 421 -48.77 -51.91 -18.93
C THR A 421 -48.02 -53.26 -18.99
N GLY A 422 -48.37 -54.14 -18.03
CA GLY A 422 -48.27 -55.62 -18.10
C GLY A 422 -47.46 -56.22 -16.94
N SER A 423 -48.06 -56.63 -15.82
CA SER A 423 -48.67 -57.93 -15.46
C SER A 423 -47.69 -59.04 -15.02
N SER A 424 -47.97 -59.53 -13.79
CA SER A 424 -47.88 -60.91 -13.27
C SER A 424 -46.57 -61.48 -12.70
N THR A 425 -46.73 -62.02 -11.47
CA THR A 425 -46.09 -63.20 -10.82
C THR A 425 -44.59 -63.10 -10.50
N GLY A 426 -44.04 -63.52 -9.36
CA GLY A 426 -44.51 -64.28 -8.19
C GLY A 426 -43.28 -64.66 -7.34
N ASP A 427 -43.54 -65.15 -6.13
CA ASP A 427 -42.69 -66.05 -5.29
C ASP A 427 -41.47 -65.51 -4.50
N ALA A 428 -41.71 -65.31 -3.19
CA ALA A 428 -41.25 -66.08 -2.02
C ALA A 428 -39.85 -66.78 -1.96
N VAL A 429 -39.45 -67.07 -0.71
CA VAL A 429 -38.35 -67.93 -0.17
C VAL A 429 -37.11 -67.11 0.24
N SER A 430 -36.87 -66.76 1.51
CA SER A 430 -36.60 -67.52 2.77
C SER A 430 -35.15 -67.95 2.97
N SER A 431 -34.77 -68.03 4.25
CA SER A 431 -33.62 -68.69 4.87
C SER A 431 -32.25 -68.01 4.72
N ASP A 432 -31.31 -68.09 5.66
CA ASP A 432 -31.24 -68.42 7.09
C ASP A 432 -29.74 -68.26 7.44
N ASP A 433 -29.44 -68.11 8.74
CA ASP A 433 -28.19 -68.49 9.42
C ASP A 433 -26.88 -67.72 9.11
N ALA A 434 -25.95 -67.48 10.04
CA ALA A 434 -25.85 -67.57 11.49
C ALA A 434 -24.44 -67.05 11.88
N ASP A 435 -24.24 -66.78 13.17
CA ASP A 435 -22.97 -66.83 13.93
C ASP A 435 -21.89 -65.74 13.72
N ASP A 436 -21.11 -65.28 14.69
CA ASP A 436 -21.06 -65.33 16.17
C ASP A 436 -19.88 -64.41 16.60
N ASP A 437 -19.80 -64.07 17.90
CA ASP A 437 -18.67 -63.50 18.66
C ASP A 437 -18.21 -62.05 18.40
N GLY A 438 -18.00 -61.16 19.38
CA GLY A 438 -18.04 -61.22 20.84
C GLY A 438 -17.32 -60.01 21.47
N ALA A 439 -17.59 -59.78 22.76
CA ALA A 439 -16.82 -59.02 23.77
C ALA A 439 -16.99 -57.48 23.96
N ALA A 440 -17.94 -57.13 24.83
CA ALA A 440 -17.81 -56.48 26.17
C ALA A 440 -16.97 -55.19 26.41
N ALA A 441 -17.63 -54.15 26.95
CA ALA A 441 -17.32 -53.40 28.21
C ALA A 441 -18.18 -52.09 28.28
N THR A 442 -19.32 -52.05 28.97
CA THR A 442 -19.57 -51.53 30.35
C THR A 442 -19.14 -50.08 30.65
N SER A 443 -20.12 -49.19 30.88
CA SER A 443 -20.33 -48.37 32.10
C SER A 443 -21.36 -47.26 31.80
N ASP A 444 -22.57 -47.35 32.35
CA ASP A 444 -23.05 -46.58 33.54
C ASP A 444 -23.70 -45.24 33.17
N THR A 445 -25.04 -45.20 33.13
CA THR A 445 -25.98 -44.79 34.20
C THR A 445 -26.11 -43.26 34.37
N ASN A 446 -27.24 -42.70 33.91
CA ASN A 446 -28.28 -42.21 34.83
C ASN A 446 -29.50 -41.67 34.07
N SER A 447 -30.58 -42.42 34.25
CA SER A 447 -31.96 -41.98 34.13
C SER A 447 -32.32 -41.08 35.31
N GLU A 448 -33.02 -39.97 35.07
CA GLU A 448 -34.00 -39.50 36.05
C GLU A 448 -35.26 -39.01 35.32
N THR A 449 -36.34 -39.67 35.72
CA THR A 449 -37.73 -39.51 35.36
C THR A 449 -38.34 -38.27 36.00
N ASN A 450 -39.24 -37.58 35.30
CA ASN A 450 -40.49 -37.11 35.90
C ASN A 450 -41.58 -36.86 34.83
N LYS A 451 -42.50 -37.82 34.80
CA LYS A 451 -43.97 -37.69 34.65
C LYS A 451 -44.53 -36.72 35.70
N ASP A 452 -45.69 -36.07 35.64
CA ASP A 452 -46.87 -35.94 34.77
C ASP A 452 -47.49 -34.56 35.15
N ASP A 453 -48.26 -33.93 34.26
CA ASP A 453 -49.64 -33.45 34.54
C ASP A 453 -50.13 -32.37 33.56
N ASP A 454 -51.36 -32.63 33.10
CA ASP A 454 -52.20 -31.85 32.18
C ASP A 454 -52.48 -30.41 32.63
N ARG A 455 -52.67 -29.49 31.64
CA ARG A 455 -53.91 -28.69 31.49
C ARG A 455 -53.88 -27.71 30.32
N ASP A 456 -55.07 -27.61 29.72
CA ASP A 456 -55.51 -26.72 28.66
C ASP A 456 -55.13 -25.24 28.83
N GLY A 457 -54.90 -24.56 27.71
CA GLY A 457 -54.69 -23.12 27.68
C GLY A 457 -54.24 -22.61 26.31
N ASP A 458 -55.12 -22.74 25.32
CA ASP A 458 -55.00 -22.09 24.02
C ASP A 458 -55.25 -20.57 24.17
N GLY A 459 -54.38 -19.74 23.60
CA GLY A 459 -54.56 -18.28 23.55
C GLY A 459 -53.34 -17.44 23.95
N ASP A 460 -52.77 -16.75 22.96
CA ASP A 460 -52.02 -15.49 23.12
C ASP A 460 -50.51 -15.53 23.49
N LYS A 461 -49.73 -16.43 22.86
CA LYS A 461 -48.24 -16.37 22.85
C LYS A 461 -47.61 -15.94 21.52
N SER A 462 -48.42 -15.63 20.50
CA SER A 462 -47.92 -15.30 19.15
C SER A 462 -47.35 -13.88 19.01
N ALA A 463 -47.85 -12.90 19.79
CA ALA A 463 -47.44 -11.50 19.68
C ALA A 463 -46.09 -11.16 20.36
N THR A 464 -45.72 -11.88 21.43
CA THR A 464 -44.48 -11.60 22.18
C THR A 464 -43.24 -12.29 21.60
N VAL A 465 -43.42 -13.45 20.96
CA VAL A 465 -42.35 -14.18 20.25
C VAL A 465 -41.95 -13.46 18.95
N THR A 466 -42.90 -12.85 18.24
CA THR A 466 -42.63 -12.06 17.03
C THR A 466 -41.87 -10.76 17.31
N ALA A 467 -42.11 -10.10 18.45
CA ALA A 467 -41.36 -8.90 18.86
C ALA A 467 -39.90 -9.18 19.24
N HIS A 468 -39.60 -10.30 19.93
CA HIS A 468 -38.23 -10.70 20.26
C HIS A 468 -37.45 -11.19 19.03
N GLY A 469 -38.09 -11.92 18.11
CA GLY A 469 -37.49 -12.32 16.84
C GLY A 469 -37.11 -11.13 15.96
N SER A 470 -37.98 -10.12 15.86
CA SER A 470 -37.72 -8.89 15.10
C SER A 470 -36.51 -8.10 15.62
N ALA A 471 -36.36 -7.97 16.95
CA ALA A 471 -35.23 -7.27 17.55
C ALA A 471 -33.89 -8.02 17.37
N ALA A 472 -33.89 -9.35 17.46
CA ALA A 472 -32.69 -10.16 17.22
C ALA A 472 -32.24 -10.09 15.75
N THR A 473 -33.19 -10.16 14.80
CA THR A 473 -32.96 -10.00 13.37
C THR A 473 -32.41 -8.61 13.03
N ALA A 474 -32.94 -7.55 13.63
CA ALA A 474 -32.43 -6.20 13.47
C ALA A 474 -30.99 -6.04 13.98
N ARG A 475 -30.66 -6.59 15.16
CA ARG A 475 -29.27 -6.58 15.69
C ARG A 475 -28.30 -7.38 14.81
N ARG A 476 -28.76 -8.52 14.26
CA ARG A 476 -27.97 -9.33 13.32
C ARG A 476 -27.67 -8.56 12.03
N ALA A 477 -28.67 -7.87 11.48
CA ALA A 477 -28.53 -7.05 10.28
C ALA A 477 -27.54 -5.91 10.50
N GLU A 478 -27.65 -5.23 11.64
CA GLU A 478 -26.74 -4.15 12.04
C GLU A 478 -25.30 -4.66 12.21
N HIS A 479 -25.12 -5.88 12.75
CA HIS A 479 -23.80 -6.49 12.86
C HIS A 479 -23.19 -6.81 11.50
N ILE A 480 -23.95 -7.42 10.57
CA ILE A 480 -23.46 -7.69 9.20
C ILE A 480 -23.13 -6.39 8.47
N ALA A 481 -23.98 -5.37 8.61
CA ALA A 481 -23.74 -4.05 8.03
C ALA A 481 -22.46 -3.39 8.55
N LYS A 482 -22.06 -3.65 9.82
CA LYS A 482 -20.77 -3.18 10.36
C LYS A 482 -19.55 -3.92 9.78
N LEU A 483 -19.74 -5.16 9.31
CA LEU A 483 -18.67 -5.98 8.71
C LEU A 483 -18.57 -5.81 7.20
N LEU A 484 -19.61 -5.30 6.56
CA LEU A 484 -19.66 -5.05 5.13
C LEU A 484 -19.43 -3.57 4.83
N THR A 485 -18.48 -3.26 3.96
CA THR A 485 -18.12 -1.88 3.62
C THR A 485 -18.19 -1.67 2.13
N THR A 486 -18.91 -0.64 1.69
CA THR A 486 -18.89 -0.18 0.30
C THR A 486 -17.69 0.73 0.08
N GLN A 487 -16.95 0.51 -1.02
CA GLN A 487 -15.74 1.27 -1.34
C GLN A 487 -15.85 1.82 -2.75
N PHE A 488 -16.05 3.14 -2.84
CA PHE A 488 -16.01 3.90 -4.08
C PHE A 488 -15.35 5.27 -3.81
N PRO A 489 -14.13 5.53 -4.33
CA PRO A 489 -13.33 4.65 -5.18
C PRO A 489 -12.82 3.39 -4.45
N ALA A 490 -12.46 2.36 -5.24
CA ALA A 490 -11.89 1.12 -4.72
C ALA A 490 -10.60 1.36 -3.92
N GLN A 491 -10.41 0.61 -2.83
CA GLN A 491 -9.23 0.73 -1.96
C GLN A 491 -8.42 -0.58 -1.90
N PHE A 492 -7.10 -0.41 -1.87
CA PHE A 492 -6.12 -1.50 -1.92
C PHE A 492 -5.15 -1.42 -0.72
N PRO A 493 -5.57 -1.85 0.48
CA PRO A 493 -4.69 -1.93 1.63
C PRO A 493 -3.50 -2.86 1.33
N GLN A 494 -2.30 -2.42 1.69
CA GLN A 494 -1.05 -3.17 1.50
C GLN A 494 -0.98 -4.48 2.30
N LYS A 495 -1.76 -4.58 3.39
CA LYS A 495 -1.82 -5.78 4.23
C LYS A 495 -2.73 -6.85 3.63
N GLY A 496 -2.35 -8.10 3.83
CA GLY A 496 -3.16 -9.24 3.41
C GLY A 496 -3.19 -9.45 1.90
N MET A 497 -2.16 -8.98 1.19
CA MET A 497 -2.01 -9.29 -0.22
C MET A 497 -1.33 -10.66 -0.40
N LEU A 498 -1.73 -11.37 -1.46
CA LEU A 498 -1.19 -12.66 -1.91
C LEU A 498 -0.17 -12.44 -3.02
N ASN A 499 0.78 -13.37 -3.12
CA ASN A 499 1.75 -13.46 -4.20
C ASN A 499 2.05 -14.92 -4.53
N LEU A 500 2.43 -15.20 -5.78
CA LEU A 500 2.99 -16.49 -6.15
C LEU A 500 4.50 -16.46 -5.92
N ALA A 501 4.95 -17.08 -4.84
CA ALA A 501 6.36 -17.22 -4.50
C ALA A 501 6.84 -18.64 -4.82
N VAL A 502 8.14 -18.82 -4.95
CA VAL A 502 8.74 -20.14 -5.10
C VAL A 502 8.64 -20.89 -3.76
N THR A 503 8.27 -22.16 -3.84
CA THR A 503 8.02 -23.03 -2.68
C THR A 503 9.28 -23.21 -1.84
N GLU A 504 9.21 -22.88 -0.54
CA GLU A 504 10.33 -22.91 0.43
C GLU A 504 11.34 -21.74 0.34
N GLU A 505 11.39 -20.97 -0.76
CA GLU A 505 12.24 -19.76 -0.88
C GLU A 505 11.48 -18.44 -0.77
N TYR A 506 10.42 -18.41 0.04
CA TYR A 506 9.75 -17.18 0.46
C TYR A 506 10.23 -16.69 1.82
N SER A 507 10.58 -15.41 1.90
CA SER A 507 11.06 -14.74 3.12
C SER A 507 12.24 -15.47 3.79
N THR A 508 13.14 -16.07 3.00
CA THR A 508 14.36 -16.73 3.49
C THR A 508 15.26 -15.70 4.15
N ARG A 509 15.62 -15.97 5.41
CA ARG A 509 16.43 -15.07 6.23
C ARG A 509 17.91 -15.41 6.11
N MET A 510 18.75 -14.40 5.93
CA MET A 510 20.20 -14.50 6.09
C MET A 510 20.80 -13.25 6.71
N THR A 511 21.97 -13.41 7.33
CA THR A 511 22.72 -12.29 7.90
C THR A 511 23.82 -11.88 6.92
N LEU A 512 23.76 -10.65 6.42
CA LEU A 512 24.74 -10.12 5.47
C LEU A 512 25.52 -8.94 6.07
N PRO A 513 26.81 -8.81 5.75
CA PRO A 513 27.63 -7.67 6.17
C PRO A 513 27.24 -6.40 5.41
N VAL A 514 26.96 -5.33 6.17
CA VAL A 514 26.60 -4.01 5.65
C VAL A 514 27.58 -2.94 6.13
N LEU A 515 27.77 -1.92 5.31
CA LEU A 515 28.37 -0.66 5.73
C LEU A 515 27.24 0.33 5.99
N ARG A 516 27.19 0.86 7.21
CA ARG A 516 26.25 1.90 7.60
C ARG A 516 26.98 3.23 7.72
N ASP A 517 26.42 4.24 7.07
CA ASP A 517 26.82 5.63 7.24
C ASP A 517 25.57 6.52 7.44
N GLU A 518 25.72 7.84 7.43
CA GLU A 518 24.59 8.78 7.56
C GLU A 518 23.61 8.72 6.37
N LYS A 519 23.98 8.05 5.26
CA LYS A 519 23.27 8.07 4.00
C LYS A 519 22.50 6.77 3.73
N ALA A 520 23.11 5.62 4.01
CA ALA A 520 22.54 4.33 3.67
C ALA A 520 23.12 3.19 4.52
N ALA A 521 22.41 2.06 4.50
CA ALA A 521 22.96 0.75 4.78
C ALA A 521 23.25 0.05 3.45
N THR A 522 24.53 -0.12 3.12
CA THR A 522 24.99 -0.67 1.82
C THR A 522 25.54 -2.08 2.00
N PHE A 523 25.15 -3.02 1.14
CA PHE A 523 25.74 -4.36 1.16
C PHE A 523 27.21 -4.32 0.75
N THR A 524 28.07 -4.90 1.60
CA THR A 524 29.51 -5.04 1.29
C THR A 524 29.78 -6.17 0.31
N THR A 525 28.92 -7.19 0.32
CA THR A 525 29.00 -8.36 -0.54
C THR A 525 27.86 -8.35 -1.54
N THR A 526 28.07 -8.94 -2.71
CA THR A 526 26.99 -9.33 -3.61
C THR A 526 26.09 -10.36 -2.91
N PRO A 527 24.76 -10.34 -3.10
CA PRO A 527 23.88 -11.41 -2.64
C PRO A 527 24.39 -12.80 -3.07
N PRO A 528 24.10 -13.89 -2.34
CA PRO A 528 24.42 -15.23 -2.81
C PRO A 528 23.64 -15.56 -4.10
N PRO A 529 24.06 -16.59 -4.86
CA PRO A 529 23.28 -17.07 -5.99
C PRO A 529 21.95 -17.63 -5.48
N LEU A 530 20.86 -16.91 -5.72
CA LEU A 530 19.51 -17.28 -5.30
C LEU A 530 18.79 -17.92 -6.48
N ARG A 531 18.43 -19.20 -6.33
CA ARG A 531 17.69 -19.95 -7.35
C ARG A 531 16.57 -20.79 -6.71
N PRO A 532 15.48 -21.04 -7.44
CA PRO A 532 14.51 -22.06 -7.06
C PRO A 532 15.19 -23.40 -6.84
N SER A 533 14.93 -24.05 -5.70
CA SER A 533 15.44 -25.39 -5.39
C SER A 533 14.46 -26.51 -5.78
N ASP A 534 13.22 -26.16 -6.09
CA ASP A 534 12.19 -27.12 -6.52
C ASP A 534 12.70 -27.97 -7.69
N PRO A 535 12.77 -29.30 -7.55
CA PRO A 535 13.27 -30.20 -8.58
C PRO A 535 12.53 -30.10 -9.92
N VAL A 536 11.23 -29.74 -9.90
CA VAL A 536 10.41 -29.57 -11.11
C VAL A 536 10.89 -28.39 -11.96
N LEU A 537 11.53 -27.41 -11.32
CA LEU A 537 12.13 -26.26 -12.00
C LEU A 537 13.59 -26.53 -12.45
N GLY A 538 14.16 -27.67 -12.06
CA GLY A 538 15.53 -28.05 -12.40
C GLY A 538 15.75 -28.20 -13.90
N GLY A 539 16.74 -27.47 -14.44
CA GLY A 539 17.12 -27.56 -15.86
C GLY A 539 16.23 -26.81 -16.85
N VAL A 540 15.19 -26.12 -16.36
CA VAL A 540 14.34 -25.27 -17.20
C VAL A 540 14.90 -23.85 -17.23
N ASP A 541 14.93 -23.21 -18.40
CA ASP A 541 15.31 -21.81 -18.53
C ASP A 541 14.16 -20.91 -18.06
N ILE A 542 14.09 -20.72 -16.74
CA ILE A 542 13.12 -19.84 -16.11
C ILE A 542 13.68 -18.46 -15.71
N ALA A 543 12.84 -17.44 -15.74
CA ALA A 543 13.10 -16.11 -15.18
C ALA A 543 12.27 -15.92 -13.91
N TRP A 544 12.87 -15.40 -12.84
CA TRP A 544 12.19 -15.07 -11.59
C TRP A 544 12.64 -13.70 -11.09
N HIS A 545 11.87 -13.15 -10.15
CA HIS A 545 12.22 -11.93 -9.45
C HIS A 545 12.68 -12.26 -8.03
N VAL A 546 13.64 -11.48 -7.55
CA VAL A 546 14.15 -11.54 -6.18
C VAL A 546 13.71 -10.28 -5.45
N ASP A 547 12.81 -10.45 -4.48
CA ASP A 547 12.39 -9.38 -3.57
C ASP A 547 13.34 -9.38 -2.35
N LEU A 548 13.94 -8.21 -2.05
CA LEU A 548 14.88 -8.01 -0.96
C LEU A 548 14.34 -7.02 0.08
N HIS A 549 14.28 -7.47 1.33
CA HIS A 549 13.96 -6.62 2.47
C HIS A 549 15.08 -6.62 3.52
N LEU A 550 15.61 -5.43 3.83
CA LEU A 550 16.57 -5.24 4.92
C LEU A 550 15.83 -4.96 6.24
N ALA A 551 16.09 -5.76 7.27
CA ALA A 551 15.51 -5.56 8.59
C ALA A 551 15.86 -4.16 9.15
N GLY A 552 14.87 -3.47 9.70
CA GLY A 552 15.02 -2.11 10.23
C GLY A 552 15.24 -1.03 9.16
N SER A 553 15.04 -1.34 7.87
CA SER A 553 15.02 -0.33 6.82
C SER A 553 13.88 0.67 7.04
N THR A 554 14.23 1.95 7.05
CA THR A 554 13.30 3.07 7.15
C THR A 554 13.02 3.73 5.79
N MET A 555 13.41 3.07 4.69
CA MET A 555 13.24 3.59 3.34
C MET A 555 11.77 3.44 2.90
N PRO A 556 11.10 4.52 2.46
CA PRO A 556 9.78 4.42 1.85
C PRO A 556 9.76 3.46 0.67
N ARG A 557 8.68 2.70 0.53
CA ARG A 557 8.55 1.64 -0.49
C ARG A 557 7.62 2.05 -1.62
N GLY A 558 7.75 1.39 -2.77
CA GLY A 558 6.82 1.50 -3.89
C GLY A 558 6.77 2.84 -4.61
N ARG A 559 7.61 3.82 -4.30
CA ARG A 559 7.49 5.20 -4.82
C ARG A 559 8.30 5.46 -6.08
N GLY A 560 8.76 4.37 -6.71
CA GLY A 560 9.43 4.40 -8.00
C GLY A 560 10.71 5.22 -7.96
N LEU A 561 11.40 5.19 -6.82
CA LEU A 561 12.78 5.62 -6.77
C LEU A 561 13.57 4.80 -7.79
N ASP A 562 14.34 5.49 -8.64
CA ASP A 562 15.14 4.87 -9.69
C ASP A 562 16.05 3.75 -9.11
N GLY A 563 16.13 2.63 -9.83
CA GLY A 563 16.99 1.48 -9.49
C GLY A 563 18.45 1.86 -9.30
N GLU A 564 18.96 2.87 -10.00
CA GLU A 564 20.33 3.37 -9.83
C GLU A 564 20.56 3.97 -8.44
N GLN A 565 19.53 4.58 -7.85
CA GLN A 565 19.63 5.10 -6.48
C GLN A 565 19.65 3.96 -5.45
N LEU A 566 19.08 2.79 -5.79
CA LEU A 566 19.05 1.59 -4.96
C LEU A 566 20.29 0.70 -5.13
N ALA A 567 20.98 0.84 -6.26
CA ALA A 567 22.24 0.17 -6.52
C ALA A 567 23.39 0.79 -5.72
N ALA A 568 24.30 -0.04 -5.24
CA ALA A 568 25.53 0.39 -4.58
C ALA A 568 26.64 0.77 -5.58
N ASN A 569 26.56 0.24 -6.81
CA ASN A 569 27.45 0.56 -7.93
C ASN A 569 26.60 1.01 -9.13
N PRO A 570 26.90 2.14 -9.78
CA PRO A 570 26.29 2.55 -11.05
C PRO A 570 26.21 1.45 -12.11
N ASP A 571 27.20 0.55 -12.19
CA ASP A 571 27.22 -0.50 -13.21
C ASP A 571 26.10 -1.55 -13.05
N ALA A 572 25.45 -1.61 -11.87
CA ALA A 572 24.37 -2.56 -11.63
C ALA A 572 23.22 -2.42 -12.63
N ARG A 573 23.05 -1.23 -13.23
CA ARG A 573 22.07 -0.97 -14.30
C ARG A 573 22.29 -1.79 -15.57
N TYR A 574 23.52 -2.26 -15.79
CA TYR A 574 23.87 -3.15 -16.90
C TYR A 574 23.82 -4.62 -16.48
N GLU A 575 23.94 -4.90 -15.18
CA GLU A 575 23.89 -6.26 -14.63
C GLU A 575 22.47 -6.82 -14.65
N THR A 576 21.51 -6.09 -14.10
CA THR A 576 20.09 -6.49 -14.04
C THR A 576 19.20 -5.27 -13.83
N TRP A 577 17.91 -5.46 -14.02
CA TRP A 577 16.93 -4.45 -13.75
C TRP A 577 16.53 -4.45 -12.27
N VAL A 578 16.93 -3.39 -11.56
CA VAL A 578 16.60 -3.14 -10.14
C VAL A 578 15.46 -2.13 -10.07
N ARG A 579 14.47 -2.35 -9.18
CA ARG A 579 13.35 -1.43 -8.99
C ARG A 579 12.91 -1.27 -7.54
N SER A 580 12.28 -0.14 -7.24
CA SER A 580 11.57 0.12 -5.99
C SER A 580 10.16 -0.50 -6.03
N GLY A 581 10.02 -1.79 -5.68
CA GLY A 581 8.70 -2.43 -5.53
C GLY A 581 7.89 -1.92 -4.33
N ASN A 582 6.58 -2.17 -4.34
CA ASN A 582 5.65 -1.78 -3.27
C ASN A 582 5.96 -2.44 -1.94
N ARG A 583 6.60 -3.61 -1.96
CA ARG A 583 6.92 -4.39 -0.75
C ARG A 583 8.40 -4.39 -0.38
N SER A 584 9.27 -4.18 -1.35
CA SER A 584 10.72 -4.39 -1.22
C SER A 584 11.44 -3.78 -2.42
N VAL A 585 12.77 -3.72 -2.34
CA VAL A 585 13.58 -3.59 -3.56
C VAL A 585 13.49 -4.92 -4.30
N SER A 586 13.31 -4.90 -5.62
CA SER A 586 13.18 -6.10 -6.44
C SER A 586 14.15 -6.05 -7.61
N TYR A 587 14.65 -7.20 -8.04
CA TYR A 587 15.46 -7.32 -9.26
C TYR A 587 15.20 -8.63 -10.00
N GLU A 588 15.45 -8.64 -11.32
CA GLU A 588 15.32 -9.85 -12.14
C GLU A 588 16.52 -10.78 -11.92
N SER A 589 16.27 -12.10 -11.86
CA SER A 589 17.32 -13.09 -11.66
C SER A 589 18.31 -13.18 -12.81
N ARG A 590 17.91 -12.78 -14.02
CA ARG A 590 18.74 -12.86 -15.22
C ARG A 590 19.73 -11.70 -15.28
N LYS A 591 20.93 -12.03 -15.74
CA LYS A 591 22.01 -11.08 -16.01
C LYS A 591 21.93 -10.58 -17.45
N TYR A 592 22.07 -9.27 -17.67
CA TYR A 592 22.03 -8.67 -19.01
C TYR A 592 23.39 -8.25 -19.55
N ASP A 593 24.42 -8.23 -18.70
CA ASP A 593 25.77 -7.94 -19.13
C ASP A 593 26.39 -9.16 -19.87
N PHE A 594 27.71 -9.13 -20.10
CA PHE A 594 28.38 -10.22 -20.80
C PHE A 594 28.30 -11.55 -20.02
N VAL A 595 27.57 -12.50 -20.60
CA VAL A 595 27.53 -13.90 -20.18
C VAL A 595 28.24 -14.76 -21.23
N ALA A 596 29.34 -15.40 -20.85
CA ALA A 596 30.07 -16.29 -21.76
C ALA A 596 29.22 -17.49 -22.19
N ALA A 597 29.33 -17.90 -23.45
CA ALA A 597 28.72 -19.14 -23.92
C ALA A 597 29.25 -20.33 -23.09
N GLY A 598 28.33 -21.18 -22.60
CA GLY A 598 28.68 -22.29 -21.70
C GLY A 598 28.76 -21.92 -20.21
N ALA A 599 28.47 -20.67 -19.84
CA ALA A 599 28.32 -20.27 -18.44
C ALA A 599 27.28 -21.14 -17.73
N ASN A 600 27.62 -21.59 -16.53
CA ASN A 600 26.68 -22.34 -15.70
C ASN A 600 25.56 -21.42 -15.17
N LEU A 601 24.51 -22.00 -14.58
CA LEU A 601 23.37 -21.20 -14.08
C LEU A 601 23.81 -20.12 -13.10
N GLU A 602 24.71 -20.41 -12.15
CA GLU A 602 25.16 -19.43 -11.17
C GLU A 602 25.86 -18.21 -11.79
N GLN A 603 26.60 -18.43 -12.89
CA GLN A 603 27.25 -17.36 -13.65
C GLN A 603 26.26 -16.53 -14.49
N ARG A 604 25.05 -17.08 -14.77
CA ARG A 604 23.95 -16.39 -15.47
C ARG A 604 23.05 -15.58 -14.52
N LEU A 605 23.23 -15.74 -13.20
CA LEU A 605 22.41 -15.02 -12.21
C LEU A 605 22.97 -13.64 -11.93
N ALA A 606 22.06 -12.66 -11.91
CA ALA A 606 22.36 -11.33 -11.43
C ALA A 606 22.52 -11.31 -9.90
N ARG A 607 23.50 -10.53 -9.42
CA ARG A 607 23.85 -10.39 -8.01
C ARG A 607 24.15 -8.93 -7.67
N PRO A 608 23.22 -8.00 -7.99
CA PRO A 608 23.47 -6.57 -7.81
C PRO A 608 23.76 -6.26 -6.35
N ARG A 609 24.78 -5.44 -6.11
CA ARG A 609 25.01 -4.87 -4.78
C ARG A 609 23.98 -3.76 -4.56
N LEU A 610 23.18 -3.89 -3.52
CA LEU A 610 22.09 -2.96 -3.21
C LEU A 610 22.40 -2.13 -1.95
N ARG A 611 21.65 -1.05 -1.77
CA ARG A 611 21.66 -0.23 -0.56
C ARG A 611 20.25 0.17 -0.16
N SER A 612 20.05 0.35 1.15
CA SER A 612 18.84 0.89 1.74
C SER A 612 19.13 2.31 2.22
N LEU A 613 18.48 3.30 1.61
CA LEU A 613 18.71 4.72 1.89
C LEU A 613 18.04 5.13 3.21
N THR A 614 18.65 6.09 3.93
CA THR A 614 17.94 6.82 4.99
C THR A 614 16.81 7.64 4.38
N LEU A 615 15.81 8.03 5.17
CA LEU A 615 14.68 8.83 4.68
C LEU A 615 15.15 10.10 3.96
N GLN A 616 16.17 10.77 4.47
CA GLN A 616 16.72 11.99 3.88
C GLN A 616 17.37 11.74 2.51
N GLU A 617 18.19 10.68 2.37
CA GLU A 617 18.80 10.36 1.08
C GLU A 617 17.79 9.82 0.08
N TRP A 618 16.77 9.11 0.56
CA TRP A 618 15.63 8.73 -0.25
C TRP A 618 14.89 9.97 -0.78
N CYS A 619 14.62 10.97 0.06
CA CYS A 619 14.05 12.25 -0.38
C CYS A 619 14.95 12.95 -1.39
N ARG A 620 16.28 12.85 -1.25
CA ARG A 620 17.24 13.42 -2.22
C ARG A 620 17.13 12.73 -3.57
N GLY A 621 17.06 11.41 -3.57
CA GLY A 621 16.87 10.61 -4.79
C GLY A 621 15.57 10.98 -5.51
N MET A 622 14.45 11.06 -4.78
CA MET A 622 13.16 11.48 -5.34
C MET A 622 13.16 12.92 -5.86
N ALA A 623 13.79 13.85 -5.13
CA ALA A 623 13.90 15.24 -5.55
C ALA A 623 14.74 15.38 -6.83
N SER A 624 15.89 14.71 -6.89
CA SER A 624 16.76 14.70 -8.07
C SER A 624 16.06 14.10 -9.27
N GLN A 625 15.33 13.00 -9.06
CA GLN A 625 14.50 12.36 -10.08
C GLN A 625 13.40 13.28 -10.63
N ALA A 626 12.96 14.27 -9.85
CA ALA A 626 11.99 15.29 -10.25
C ALA A 626 12.66 16.60 -10.73
N GLY A 627 13.98 16.65 -10.91
CA GLY A 627 14.72 17.83 -11.37
C GLY A 627 14.96 18.89 -10.29
N TYR A 628 15.05 18.50 -9.01
CA TYR A 628 15.33 19.41 -7.89
C TYR A 628 16.56 18.97 -7.09
N ASP A 629 17.26 19.97 -6.55
CA ASP A 629 18.25 19.77 -5.51
C ASP A 629 17.60 19.79 -4.13
N LEU A 630 18.19 19.03 -3.20
CA LEU A 630 17.69 18.93 -1.83
C LEU A 630 18.72 19.45 -0.81
N GLY A 631 18.27 20.29 0.12
CA GLY A 631 19.10 20.69 1.25
C GLY A 631 18.31 21.17 2.47
N TRP A 632 19.03 21.67 3.46
CA TRP A 632 18.45 22.10 4.74
C TRP A 632 18.08 23.59 4.73
N SER A 633 16.97 23.92 5.39
CA SER A 633 16.67 25.30 5.78
C SER A 633 17.68 25.83 6.82
N ASP A 634 17.64 27.14 7.09
CA ASP A 634 18.39 27.72 8.20
C ASP A 634 17.91 27.19 9.56
N ALA A 635 16.61 26.94 9.72
CA ALA A 635 16.07 26.28 10.89
C ALA A 635 16.55 24.82 10.98
N GLY A 636 16.60 24.09 9.87
CA GLY A 636 17.10 22.71 9.80
C GLY A 636 18.59 22.56 10.13
N ARG A 637 19.41 23.50 9.66
CA ARG A 637 20.82 23.58 10.07
C ARG A 637 20.96 23.71 11.59
N ARG A 638 20.14 24.56 12.21
CA ARG A 638 20.13 24.75 13.68
C ARG A 638 19.58 23.53 14.41
N ALA A 639 18.50 22.93 13.92
CA ALA A 639 17.95 21.69 14.45
C ALA A 639 18.99 20.57 14.49
N ARG A 640 19.77 20.39 13.41
CA ARG A 640 20.83 19.38 13.33
C ARG A 640 22.00 19.66 14.28
N LEU A 641 22.34 20.92 14.51
CA LEU A 641 23.34 21.29 15.53
C LEU A 641 22.85 20.91 16.92
N LEU A 642 21.58 21.20 17.25
CA LEU A 642 20.99 20.80 18.52
C LEU A 642 20.87 19.28 18.65
N GLU A 643 20.47 18.57 17.60
CA GLU A 643 20.40 17.11 17.60
C GLU A 643 21.74 16.48 18.00
N ARG A 644 22.85 17.00 17.46
CA ARG A 644 24.20 16.56 17.84
C ARG A 644 24.52 16.81 19.30
N MET A 645 24.04 17.91 19.87
CA MET A 645 24.20 18.20 21.30
C MET A 645 23.39 17.23 22.17
N TRP A 646 22.19 16.83 21.72
CA TRP A 646 21.37 15.82 22.39
C TRP A 646 21.85 14.38 22.18
N GLY A 647 22.72 14.15 21.20
CA GLY A 647 23.24 12.84 20.82
C GLY A 647 22.31 12.05 19.89
N SER A 648 21.00 12.30 19.92
CA SER A 648 20.04 11.74 18.97
C SER A 648 18.79 12.62 18.84
N ARG A 649 18.11 12.48 17.69
CA ARG A 649 16.81 13.11 17.44
C ARG A 649 15.74 12.67 18.44
N SER A 650 15.70 11.38 18.78
CA SER A 650 14.74 10.85 19.75
C SER A 650 14.91 11.46 21.14
N ALA A 651 16.16 11.68 21.60
CA ALA A 651 16.42 12.30 22.89
C ALA A 651 15.98 13.77 22.90
N MET A 652 16.27 14.50 21.81
CA MET A 652 15.80 15.88 21.63
C MET A 652 14.28 15.96 21.64
N THR A 653 13.60 15.09 20.89
CA THR A 653 12.13 15.03 20.84
C THR A 653 11.51 14.77 22.22
N ALA A 654 12.08 13.84 23.00
CA ALA A 654 11.61 13.55 24.34
C ALA A 654 11.73 14.76 25.29
N ASP A 655 12.85 15.48 25.25
CA ASP A 655 13.08 16.65 26.11
C ASP A 655 12.15 17.82 25.75
N PHE A 656 11.99 18.14 24.46
CA PHE A 656 11.11 19.23 24.00
C PHE A 656 9.61 18.95 24.21
N ALA A 657 9.22 17.67 24.22
CA ALA A 657 7.88 17.24 24.60
C ALA A 657 7.62 17.36 26.11
N GLY A 658 8.68 17.38 26.92
CA GLY A 658 8.61 17.62 28.36
C GLY A 658 8.71 19.10 28.72
N LYS A 659 9.29 19.36 29.90
CA LYS A 659 9.41 20.71 30.47
C LYS A 659 10.54 21.56 29.89
N PHE A 660 11.32 21.02 28.95
CA PHE A 660 12.42 21.77 28.35
C PHE A 660 11.94 23.00 27.60
N THR A 661 10.80 22.93 26.90
CA THR A 661 10.27 24.09 26.17
C THR A 661 9.88 25.23 27.13
N ASP A 662 9.28 24.89 28.27
CA ASP A 662 8.95 25.85 29.34
C ASP A 662 10.23 26.47 29.92
N LEU A 663 11.25 25.64 30.20
CA LEU A 663 12.56 26.09 30.68
C LEU A 663 13.22 27.04 29.68
N ALA A 664 13.19 26.69 28.40
CA ALA A 664 13.87 27.44 27.38
C ALA A 664 13.18 28.78 27.06
N ARG A 665 11.84 28.85 27.22
CA ARG A 665 11.09 30.11 27.22
C ARG A 665 11.44 30.99 28.42
N ALA A 666 11.69 30.42 29.60
CA ALA A 666 12.11 31.19 30.77
C ALA A 666 13.46 31.90 30.59
N PHE A 667 14.33 31.40 29.71
CA PHE A 667 15.57 32.09 29.30
C PHE A 667 15.33 33.27 28.33
N SER A 668 14.14 33.40 27.73
CA SER A 668 13.80 34.43 26.74
C SER A 668 12.59 35.28 27.19
N PRO A 669 12.72 36.03 28.31
CA PRO A 669 11.61 36.81 28.88
C PRO A 669 11.26 38.02 28.01
N ALA A 670 10.03 38.52 28.13
CA ALA A 670 9.55 39.68 27.37
C ALA A 670 10.02 41.05 27.93
N GLY A 671 10.49 41.11 29.18
CA GLY A 671 10.90 42.35 29.84
C GLY A 671 12.17 42.97 29.24
N ARG A 672 12.31 44.31 29.32
CA ARG A 672 13.47 45.04 28.76
C ARG A 672 14.62 45.22 29.75
N SER A 673 14.40 44.93 31.03
CA SER A 673 15.39 44.99 32.10
C SER A 673 15.28 43.77 33.01
N SER A 674 16.32 43.47 33.80
CA SER A 674 16.29 42.35 34.76
C SER A 674 15.11 42.44 35.74
N LYS A 675 14.74 43.64 36.20
CA LYS A 675 13.62 43.84 37.13
C LYS A 675 12.26 43.57 36.49
N GLU A 676 12.11 43.89 35.21
CA GLU A 676 10.87 43.60 34.46
C GLU A 676 10.78 42.13 34.06
N ALA A 677 11.91 41.55 33.63
CA ALA A 677 11.99 40.18 33.15
C ALA A 677 11.90 39.14 34.28
N TYR A 678 12.48 39.46 35.45
CA TYR A 678 12.57 38.58 36.62
C TYR A 678 12.31 39.39 37.90
N PRO A 679 11.05 39.78 38.17
CA PRO A 679 10.71 40.64 39.31
C PRO A 679 11.10 40.03 40.67
N ASP A 680 11.07 38.70 40.77
CA ASP A 680 11.40 37.96 41.99
C ASP A 680 12.91 37.67 42.13
N GLY A 681 13.76 38.23 41.26
CA GLY A 681 15.21 38.01 41.29
C GLY A 681 15.63 36.59 40.88
N THR A 682 14.73 35.84 40.23
CA THR A 682 14.94 34.47 39.75
C THR A 682 15.92 34.36 38.58
N GLY A 683 16.26 35.50 37.96
CA GLY A 683 17.20 35.59 36.86
C GLY A 683 17.70 37.02 36.62
N VAL A 684 18.54 37.19 35.61
CA VAL A 684 19.04 38.50 35.15
C VAL A 684 19.05 38.58 33.62
N LEU A 685 18.77 39.75 33.07
CA LEU A 685 18.81 39.99 31.63
C LEU A 685 20.12 40.69 31.25
N VAL A 686 20.93 40.06 30.40
CA VAL A 686 22.20 40.62 29.92
C VAL A 686 22.09 40.93 28.43
N THR A 687 22.33 42.19 28.06
CA THR A 687 22.26 42.64 26.67
C THR A 687 23.24 41.86 25.79
N GLY A 688 22.75 41.32 24.66
CA GLY A 688 23.55 40.52 23.74
C GLY A 688 23.72 39.04 24.13
N VAL A 689 23.27 38.64 25.32
CA VAL A 689 23.25 37.22 25.78
C VAL A 689 21.81 36.73 25.96
N GLY A 690 20.94 37.53 26.55
CA GLY A 690 19.56 37.17 26.87
C GLY A 690 19.35 36.96 28.37
N GLY A 691 18.25 36.28 28.72
CA GLY A 691 17.90 35.99 30.11
C GLY A 691 18.76 34.86 30.68
N LEU A 692 19.22 35.01 31.91
CA LEU A 692 20.03 34.04 32.65
C LEU A 692 19.27 33.64 33.90
N LEU A 693 19.21 32.35 34.20
CA LEU A 693 18.40 31.82 35.30
C LEU A 693 19.28 31.36 36.46
N THR A 694 18.75 31.46 37.68
CA THR A 694 19.32 30.83 38.88
C THR A 694 18.88 29.37 38.99
N PHE A 695 19.54 28.57 39.84
CA PHE A 695 19.12 27.17 40.05
C PHE A 695 17.67 27.04 40.59
N PRO A 696 17.23 27.83 41.60
CA PRO A 696 15.84 27.78 42.06
C PRO A 696 14.83 28.01 40.94
N ALA A 697 15.10 28.98 40.05
CA ALA A 697 14.25 29.26 38.91
C ALA A 697 14.16 28.07 37.93
N ILE A 698 15.28 27.40 37.64
CA ILE A 698 15.30 26.20 36.80
C ILE A 698 14.51 25.06 37.44
N ARG A 699 14.70 24.83 38.75
CA ARG A 699 13.98 23.80 39.50
C ARG A 699 12.47 24.01 39.43
N ASP A 700 12.02 25.24 39.65
CA ASP A 700 10.59 25.53 39.68
C ASP A 700 9.91 25.36 38.32
N VAL A 701 10.68 25.43 37.22
CA VAL A 701 10.17 25.11 35.87
C VAL A 701 10.23 23.61 35.56
N LEU A 702 11.36 22.95 35.85
CA LEU A 702 11.55 21.53 35.52
C LEU A 702 10.75 20.58 36.42
N VAL A 703 10.63 20.93 37.70
CA VAL A 703 9.98 20.11 38.73
C VAL A 703 9.07 21.04 39.55
N PRO A 704 7.93 21.52 38.99
CA PRO A 704 7.04 22.45 39.68
C PRO A 704 6.45 21.80 40.95
N SER A 705 6.14 22.62 41.97
CA SER A 705 5.41 22.12 43.15
C SER A 705 4.03 21.59 42.73
N PRO A 706 3.58 20.43 43.22
CA PRO A 706 2.22 19.98 42.98
C PRO A 706 1.21 21.00 43.55
N HIS A 707 0.19 21.34 42.75
CA HIS A 707 -0.88 22.25 43.16
C HIS A 707 -1.89 21.61 44.12
N ASP A 708 -1.88 20.28 44.22
CA ASP A 708 -2.82 19.53 45.04
C ASP A 708 -2.20 19.38 46.44
N GLY A 709 -2.85 19.93 47.47
CA GLY A 709 -2.38 20.03 48.86
C GLY A 709 -2.08 18.71 49.60
N ASN A 710 -1.81 17.61 48.90
CA ASN A 710 -1.33 16.35 49.45
C ASN A 710 0.20 16.28 49.37
N ARG A 711 0.83 16.36 50.55
CA ARG A 711 2.26 16.09 50.84
C ARG A 711 3.23 16.64 49.78
N GLU A 712 3.63 17.89 49.99
CA GLU A 712 4.73 18.51 49.24
C GLU A 712 5.94 17.56 49.23
N PRO A 713 6.53 17.22 48.07
CA PRO A 713 7.75 16.44 48.02
C PRO A 713 8.81 17.16 48.85
N VAL A 714 9.57 16.43 49.67
CA VAL A 714 10.65 17.01 50.47
C VAL A 714 11.52 17.88 49.54
N PRO A 715 11.79 19.17 49.86
CA PRO A 715 12.51 20.08 48.96
C PRO A 715 13.81 19.51 48.38
N ALA A 716 14.52 18.68 49.15
CA ALA A 716 15.71 17.96 48.72
C ALA A 716 15.50 17.01 47.53
N VAL A 717 14.32 16.40 47.40
CA VAL A 717 13.96 15.51 46.29
C VAL A 717 13.77 16.31 45.00
N ARG A 718 13.03 17.42 45.04
CA ARG A 718 12.84 18.31 43.89
C ARG A 718 14.17 18.91 43.42
N ASP A 719 15.00 19.36 44.37
CA ASP A 719 16.33 19.86 44.08
C ASP A 719 17.19 18.78 43.41
N HIS A 720 17.14 17.53 43.90
CA HIS A 720 17.87 16.42 43.30
C HIS A 720 17.39 16.09 41.88
N GLU A 721 16.09 15.98 41.65
CA GLU A 721 15.52 15.69 40.32
C GLU A 721 15.84 16.79 39.30
N ALA A 722 15.63 18.06 39.68
CA ALA A 722 15.99 19.20 38.83
C ALA A 722 17.49 19.23 38.53
N ARG A 723 18.32 18.85 39.51
CA ARG A 723 19.77 18.77 39.34
C ARG A 723 20.18 17.69 38.35
N VAL A 724 19.59 16.49 38.42
CA VAL A 724 19.86 15.39 37.49
C VAL A 724 19.55 15.81 36.04
N LEU A 725 18.39 16.45 35.83
CA LEU A 725 18.02 16.96 34.50
C LEU A 725 18.96 18.08 34.03
N LEU A 726 19.24 19.07 34.87
CA LEU A 726 20.12 20.18 34.55
C LEU A 726 21.55 19.71 34.23
N ASP A 727 22.10 18.76 34.98
CA ASP A 727 23.42 18.21 34.74
C ASP A 727 23.50 17.46 33.40
N SER A 728 22.42 16.82 32.97
CA SER A 728 22.33 16.23 31.64
C SER A 728 22.45 17.31 30.54
N TYR A 729 21.77 18.46 30.70
CA TYR A 729 21.84 19.57 29.76
C TYR A 729 23.20 20.29 29.78
N ILE A 730 23.84 20.38 30.95
CA ILE A 730 25.19 20.95 31.09
C ILE A 730 26.22 20.05 30.40
N THR A 731 26.16 18.73 30.64
CA THR A 731 27.08 17.77 30.04
C THR A 731 27.02 17.77 28.51
N ARG A 732 25.82 18.02 27.96
CA ARG A 732 25.55 18.16 26.51
C ARG A 732 25.89 19.55 25.94
N GLY A 733 26.29 20.51 26.79
CA GLY A 733 26.59 21.89 26.40
C GLY A 733 25.36 22.73 26.00
N ILE A 734 24.16 22.24 26.29
CA ILE A 734 22.87 22.90 26.01
C ILE A 734 22.69 24.07 26.96
N ILE A 735 23.04 23.86 28.24
CA ILE A 735 23.05 24.88 29.27
C ILE A 735 24.49 25.07 29.76
N ARG A 736 24.90 26.32 29.98
CA ARG A 736 26.21 26.66 30.52
C ARG A 736 26.04 27.26 31.91
N ARG A 737 26.81 26.80 32.88
CA ARG A 737 26.89 27.42 34.21
C ARG A 737 27.98 28.48 34.22
N GLY A 738 27.76 29.59 34.92
CA GLY A 738 28.71 30.70 34.99
C GLY A 738 28.32 31.78 36.01
N LEU A 739 29.07 32.87 36.01
CA LEU A 739 28.82 34.06 36.84
C LEU A 739 28.48 35.26 35.96
N VAL A 740 27.76 36.22 36.51
CA VAL A 740 27.52 37.53 35.86
C VAL A 740 28.42 38.56 36.51
N LEU A 741 29.38 39.07 35.74
CA LEU A 741 30.41 39.99 36.21
C LEU A 741 30.27 41.33 35.49
N GLY A 742 30.24 42.42 36.26
CA GLY A 742 30.34 43.79 35.78
C GLY A 742 31.79 44.18 35.53
N CYS A 743 32.05 44.82 34.39
CA CYS A 743 33.37 45.36 34.10
C CYS A 743 33.62 46.65 34.88
N ARG A 744 34.77 46.80 35.55
CA ARG A 744 35.12 48.07 36.23
C ARG A 744 35.36 49.24 35.28
N THR A 745 35.74 48.93 34.03
CA THR A 745 36.12 49.94 33.02
C THR A 745 34.90 50.46 32.27
N CYS A 746 34.04 49.56 31.77
CA CYS A 746 32.89 49.94 30.94
C CYS A 746 31.54 49.67 31.61
N GLU A 747 31.53 49.20 32.86
CA GLU A 747 30.35 48.89 33.69
C GLU A 747 29.37 47.87 33.12
N ALA A 748 29.62 47.37 31.91
CA ALA A 748 28.74 46.42 31.24
C ALA A 748 28.75 45.08 31.99
N PRO A 749 27.58 44.52 32.33
CA PRO A 749 27.49 43.16 32.82
C PRO A 749 27.81 42.17 31.69
N SER A 750 28.48 41.09 32.04
CA SER A 750 28.83 40.01 31.11
C SER A 750 28.71 38.66 31.81
N PHE A 751 28.19 37.67 31.10
CA PHE A 751 28.20 36.28 31.57
C PHE A 751 29.55 35.63 31.26
N VAL A 752 30.19 35.07 32.28
CA VAL A 752 31.45 34.32 32.16
C VAL A 752 31.15 32.88 32.53
N ALA A 753 31.24 31.98 31.55
CA ALA A 753 31.01 30.56 31.76
C ALA A 753 32.09 29.96 32.69
N VAL A 754 31.75 28.92 33.45
CA VAL A 754 32.68 28.23 34.37
C VAL A 754 33.97 27.79 33.66
N ALA A 755 33.88 27.38 32.40
CA ALA A 755 35.05 26.96 31.61
C ALA A 755 36.04 28.11 31.33
N ASP A 756 35.56 29.35 31.33
CA ASP A 756 36.34 30.57 31.05
C ASP A 756 36.59 31.39 32.33
N LEU A 757 36.08 30.94 33.48
CA LEU A 757 36.12 31.68 34.72
C LEU A 757 37.50 31.54 35.37
N GLY A 758 38.20 32.67 35.48
CA GLY A 758 39.47 32.77 36.19
C GLY A 758 39.40 33.74 37.39
N GLN A 759 40.50 33.86 38.11
CA GLN A 759 40.67 34.98 39.05
C GLN A 759 40.77 36.33 38.33
N ARG A 760 41.20 36.32 37.07
CA ARG A 760 41.20 37.47 36.15
C ARG A 760 40.35 37.12 34.93
N ASN A 761 39.34 37.93 34.67
CA ASN A 761 38.37 37.72 33.61
C ASN A 761 38.40 38.88 32.63
N ARG A 762 38.59 38.56 31.35
CA ARG A 762 38.64 39.55 30.28
C ARG A 762 37.22 39.97 29.87
N CYS A 763 36.93 41.26 29.89
CA CYS A 763 35.63 41.77 29.47
C CYS A 763 35.44 41.54 27.95
N PRO A 764 34.36 40.87 27.51
CA PRO A 764 34.12 40.63 26.08
C PRO A 764 33.81 41.91 25.29
N ARG A 765 33.46 43.02 25.97
CA ARG A 765 33.10 44.28 25.33
C ARG A 765 34.29 45.23 25.12
N CYS A 766 35.05 45.51 26.18
CA CYS A 766 36.17 46.46 26.11
C CYS A 766 37.56 45.80 26.17
N GLY A 767 37.62 44.49 26.39
CA GLY A 767 38.87 43.73 26.45
C GLY A 767 39.68 43.92 27.73
N SER A 768 39.23 44.72 28.70
CA SER A 768 39.95 44.94 29.96
C SER A 768 39.86 43.74 30.90
N ASP A 769 40.92 43.51 31.67
CA ASP A 769 40.93 42.48 32.71
C ASP A 769 40.29 42.98 34.01
N ASN A 770 39.44 42.14 34.60
CA ASN A 770 38.74 42.39 35.85
C ASN A 770 39.04 41.25 36.82
N GLU A 771 39.36 41.57 38.07
CA GLU A 771 39.55 40.57 39.11
C GLU A 771 38.20 40.07 39.63
N LEU A 772 38.11 38.79 40.01
CA LEU A 772 36.88 38.21 40.58
C LEU A 772 36.72 38.66 42.05
N THR A 773 36.27 39.89 42.23
CA THR A 773 36.05 40.52 43.55
C THR A 773 34.62 41.03 43.70
N LEU A 774 34.25 41.45 44.92
CA LEU A 774 32.92 41.97 45.23
C LEU A 774 32.46 43.09 44.28
N GLU A 775 33.39 43.93 43.81
CA GLU A 775 33.09 45.00 42.85
C GLU A 775 32.64 44.47 41.48
N ALA A 776 33.12 43.28 41.09
CA ALA A 776 32.78 42.64 39.83
C ALA A 776 31.41 41.95 39.89
N TRP A 777 31.10 41.14 40.90
CA TRP A 777 29.79 40.45 40.95
C TRP A 777 28.68 41.26 41.64
N ARG A 778 29.05 42.24 42.48
CA ARG A 778 28.21 43.22 43.20
C ARG A 778 27.24 42.63 44.22
N THR A 779 26.46 41.61 43.84
CA THR A 779 25.40 41.02 44.65
C THR A 779 25.31 39.51 44.47
N PRO A 780 25.05 38.74 45.54
CA PRO A 780 24.96 39.16 46.94
C PRO A 780 26.34 39.53 47.53
N LYS A 781 26.36 40.25 48.66
CA LYS A 781 27.61 40.75 49.28
C LYS A 781 28.51 39.64 49.85
N SER A 782 27.96 38.46 50.09
CA SER A 782 28.69 37.31 50.66
C SER A 782 29.55 36.62 49.61
N GLU A 783 28.95 36.15 48.52
CA GLU A 783 29.58 35.39 47.43
C GLU A 783 28.76 35.58 46.14
N PRO A 784 29.33 35.42 44.93
CA PRO A 784 28.60 35.57 43.69
C PRO A 784 27.56 34.45 43.50
N SER A 785 26.40 34.81 42.94
CA SER A 785 25.38 33.82 42.55
C SER A 785 25.76 33.08 41.27
N TRP A 786 25.48 31.78 41.24
CA TRP A 786 25.56 30.98 40.03
C TRP A 786 24.37 31.25 39.11
N PHE A 787 24.68 31.52 37.85
CA PHE A 787 23.70 31.66 36.78
C PHE A 787 23.92 30.59 35.72
N TYR A 788 22.83 30.32 35.01
CA TYR A 788 22.80 29.40 33.90
C TYR A 788 22.39 30.17 32.64
N ASP A 789 22.97 29.77 31.52
CA ASP A 789 22.72 30.34 30.20
C ASP A 789 22.32 29.23 29.22
N LEU A 790 21.28 29.48 28.42
CA LEU A 790 20.89 28.62 27.32
C LEU A 790 21.78 28.89 26.10
N ASN A 791 22.26 27.83 25.45
CA ASN A 791 23.03 27.93 24.21
C ASN A 791 22.30 28.80 23.16
N GLN A 792 23.03 29.71 22.50
CA GLN A 792 22.46 30.65 21.54
C GLN A 792 21.70 29.95 20.40
N VAL A 793 22.18 28.79 19.94
CA VAL A 793 21.49 28.02 18.89
C VAL A 793 20.12 27.56 19.36
N ALA A 794 19.97 27.16 20.63
CA ALA A 794 18.69 26.75 21.19
C ALA A 794 17.73 27.95 21.37
N ARG A 795 18.25 29.13 21.75
CA ARG A 795 17.48 30.38 21.81
C ARG A 795 16.93 30.77 20.44
N ASP A 796 17.80 30.81 19.44
CA ASP A 796 17.41 31.18 18.07
C ASP A 796 16.41 30.17 17.49
N PHE A 797 16.61 28.88 17.76
CA PHE A 797 15.70 27.82 17.35
C PHE A 797 14.30 28.00 17.95
N LEU A 798 14.19 28.38 19.23
CA LEU A 798 12.90 28.63 19.87
C LEU A 798 12.22 29.91 19.41
N ARG A 799 12.99 31.00 19.28
CA ARG A 799 12.50 32.28 18.76
C ARG A 799 11.84 32.11 17.39
N ASP A 800 12.45 31.27 16.55
CA ASP A 800 11.98 31.01 15.20
C ASP A 800 10.95 29.86 15.16
N ASN A 801 10.39 29.47 16.31
CA ASN A 801 9.38 28.40 16.48
C ASN A 801 9.80 26.98 16.05
N GLY A 802 11.10 26.69 15.94
CA GLY A 802 11.61 25.37 15.52
C GLY A 802 11.22 24.20 16.43
N HIS A 803 10.76 24.48 17.65
CA HIS A 803 10.23 23.46 18.57
C HIS A 803 8.89 22.86 18.09
N ALA A 804 8.13 23.57 17.26
CA ALA A 804 6.81 23.09 16.84
C ALA A 804 6.89 21.81 15.97
N PRO A 805 7.78 21.70 14.96
CA PRO A 805 8.03 20.43 14.26
C PRO A 805 8.44 19.27 15.18
N ILE A 806 9.16 19.56 16.28
CA ILE A 806 9.55 18.53 17.26
C ILE A 806 8.32 18.01 18.02
N TRP A 807 7.39 18.89 18.39
CA TRP A 807 6.14 18.46 19.00
C TRP A 807 5.31 17.59 18.06
N LEU A 808 5.30 17.90 16.76
CA LEU A 808 4.65 17.05 15.76
C LEU A 808 5.32 15.68 15.70
N ALA A 809 6.65 15.64 15.64
CA ALA A 809 7.39 14.38 15.68
C ALA A 809 7.04 13.56 16.93
N HIS A 810 7.02 14.18 18.10
CA HIS A 810 6.60 13.52 19.34
C HIS A 810 5.16 12.99 19.26
N HIS A 811 4.21 13.80 18.80
CA HIS A 811 2.81 13.38 18.66
C HIS A 811 2.68 12.13 17.77
N LEU A 812 3.37 12.12 16.62
CA LEU A 812 3.34 11.00 15.69
C LEU A 812 3.97 9.73 16.28
N THR A 813 5.03 9.86 17.08
CA THR A 813 5.68 8.69 17.73
C THR A 813 4.81 7.98 18.77
N LYS A 814 3.82 8.65 19.38
CA LYS A 814 3.02 8.06 20.47
C LYS A 814 2.20 6.83 20.05
N THR A 815 1.77 6.78 18.79
CA THR A 815 0.91 5.71 18.27
C THR A 815 1.59 4.87 17.19
N ALA A 816 2.77 5.28 16.74
CA ALA A 816 3.50 4.60 15.68
C ALA A 816 4.20 3.35 16.22
N ARG A 817 4.21 2.28 15.43
CA ARG A 817 5.08 1.12 15.67
C ARG A 817 6.46 1.36 15.06
N ASP A 818 6.48 1.90 13.86
CA ASP A 818 7.68 2.31 13.14
C ASP A 818 7.63 3.80 12.80
N TYR A 819 8.69 4.53 13.15
CA TYR A 819 8.79 5.97 12.94
C TYR A 819 10.19 6.40 12.51
N THR A 820 10.27 7.23 11.48
CA THR A 820 11.46 8.01 11.14
C THR A 820 11.05 9.34 10.53
N ASP A 821 11.89 10.35 10.66
CA ASP A 821 11.62 11.68 10.11
C ASP A 821 12.89 12.43 9.69
N CYS A 822 12.71 13.39 8.80
CA CYS A 822 13.66 14.45 8.52
C CYS A 822 12.93 15.79 8.58
N ALA A 823 13.52 16.74 9.31
CA ALA A 823 12.91 18.05 9.51
C ALA A 823 13.53 19.11 8.60
N GLU A 824 12.77 20.16 8.30
CA GLU A 824 13.31 21.43 7.84
C GLU A 824 14.08 21.34 6.50
N MET A 825 13.41 20.75 5.51
CA MET A 825 13.97 20.47 4.19
C MET A 825 13.52 21.50 3.16
N ASN A 826 14.42 21.84 2.24
CA ASN A 826 14.18 22.75 1.11
C ASN A 826 14.44 22.06 -0.22
N LEU A 827 13.47 22.20 -1.14
CA LEU A 827 13.67 21.96 -2.57
C LEU A 827 14.29 23.21 -3.20
N TYR A 828 15.41 23.02 -3.89
CA TYR A 828 16.06 24.03 -4.68
C TYR A 828 15.90 23.72 -6.16
N ARG A 829 15.82 24.76 -6.99
CA ARG A 829 15.96 24.58 -8.43
C ARG A 829 17.36 24.00 -8.70
N GLU A 830 17.42 22.93 -9.48
CA GLU A 830 18.64 22.21 -9.83
C GLU A 830 19.78 23.14 -10.28
N GLY A 831 20.97 22.89 -9.74
CA GLY A 831 22.18 23.67 -10.01
C GLY A 831 22.17 25.06 -9.37
N THR A 832 21.14 25.42 -8.61
CA THR A 832 21.01 26.74 -7.96
C THR A 832 20.73 26.62 -6.46
N ARG A 833 20.81 27.74 -5.74
CA ARG A 833 20.41 27.83 -4.31
C ARG A 833 19.06 28.52 -4.12
N THR A 834 18.26 28.62 -5.18
CA THR A 834 16.95 29.28 -5.13
C THR A 834 15.91 28.31 -4.60
N SER A 835 15.39 28.57 -3.39
CA SER A 835 14.35 27.72 -2.78
C SER A 835 13.03 27.84 -3.57
N VAL A 836 12.44 26.67 -3.86
CA VAL A 836 11.16 26.52 -4.55
C VAL A 836 10.06 26.25 -3.51
N ALA A 837 10.31 25.28 -2.62
CA ALA A 837 9.39 24.89 -1.58
C ALA A 837 10.16 24.40 -0.34
N GLU A 838 9.59 24.70 0.82
CA GLU A 838 10.10 24.29 2.12
C GLU A 838 9.05 23.42 2.80
N THR A 839 9.50 22.45 3.58
CA THR A 839 8.65 21.60 4.43
C THR A 839 9.28 21.45 5.80
N ASP A 840 8.45 21.58 6.84
CA ASP A 840 8.93 21.59 8.22
C ASP A 840 9.24 20.17 8.71
N LEU A 841 8.49 19.18 8.25
CA LEU A 841 8.69 17.77 8.57
C LEU A 841 8.34 16.87 7.39
N ILE A 842 9.17 15.87 7.13
CA ILE A 842 8.80 14.69 6.34
C ILE A 842 8.94 13.50 7.29
N ALA A 843 7.93 12.65 7.37
CA ALA A 843 7.96 11.49 8.24
C ALA A 843 7.44 10.24 7.54
N LEU A 844 7.99 9.10 7.92
CA LEU A 844 7.45 7.78 7.57
C LEU A 844 6.90 7.17 8.85
N VAL A 845 5.58 6.97 8.90
CA VAL A 845 4.85 6.48 10.08
C VAL A 845 4.10 5.22 9.69
N ASP A 846 4.52 4.06 10.23
CA ASP A 846 3.91 2.75 9.92
C ASP A 846 3.77 2.45 8.41
N GLY A 847 4.70 2.96 7.60
CA GLY A 847 4.70 2.83 6.13
C GLY A 847 3.98 3.95 5.37
N THR A 848 3.29 4.85 6.08
CA THR A 848 2.66 6.05 5.51
C THR A 848 3.67 7.19 5.44
N LEU A 849 3.94 7.70 4.24
CA LEU A 849 4.81 8.85 4.03
C LEU A 849 3.99 10.14 4.08
N LEU A 850 4.38 11.08 4.94
CA LEU A 850 3.72 12.37 5.08
C LEU A 850 4.70 13.52 4.92
N THR A 851 4.19 14.64 4.39
CA THR A 851 4.87 15.95 4.42
C THR A 851 4.04 16.90 5.26
N ALA A 852 4.66 17.65 6.16
CA ALA A 852 3.95 18.51 7.09
C ALA A 852 4.45 19.96 7.07
N GLU A 853 3.49 20.87 7.20
CA GLU A 853 3.71 22.24 7.65
C GLU A 853 3.24 22.35 9.10
N VAL A 854 4.05 23.02 9.93
CA VAL A 854 3.76 23.24 11.34
C VAL A 854 3.73 24.73 11.66
N LYS A 855 2.70 25.16 12.41
CA LYS A 855 2.55 26.55 12.85
C LYS A 855 2.30 26.63 14.35
N THR A 856 2.69 27.75 14.94
CA THR A 856 2.24 28.14 16.29
C THR A 856 0.97 29.00 16.24
N CYS A 857 0.58 29.48 15.04
CA CYS A 857 -0.68 30.17 14.75
C CYS A 857 -1.66 29.27 13.97
N ASP A 858 -2.88 29.76 13.74
CA ASP A 858 -3.99 29.05 13.10
C ASP A 858 -4.13 29.31 11.58
N TYR A 859 -3.20 30.00 10.92
CA TYR A 859 -3.32 30.36 9.50
C TYR A 859 -2.06 30.03 8.68
N LEU A 860 -2.27 29.68 7.40
CA LEU A 860 -1.19 29.37 6.45
C LEU A 860 -0.53 30.63 5.85
N GLY A 861 -1.27 31.72 5.76
CA GLY A 861 -0.84 32.99 5.21
C GLY A 861 -1.80 34.11 5.57
N SER A 862 -1.30 35.33 5.66
CA SER A 862 -2.08 36.48 6.09
C SER A 862 -3.05 36.96 5.00
N SER A 863 -2.66 36.80 3.72
CA SER A 863 -3.48 37.13 2.55
C SER A 863 -3.93 35.90 1.75
N ALA A 864 -4.91 36.06 0.86
CA ALA A 864 -5.37 34.97 -0.01
C ALA A 864 -4.27 34.49 -0.97
N ALA A 865 -3.45 35.41 -1.49
CA ALA A 865 -2.31 35.09 -2.34
C ALA A 865 -1.24 34.29 -1.58
N GLU A 866 -0.93 34.69 -0.35
CA GLU A 866 0.01 33.96 0.51
C GLU A 866 -0.51 32.56 0.85
N ARG A 867 -1.80 32.40 1.19
CA ARG A 867 -2.41 31.09 1.46
C ARG A 867 -2.34 30.18 0.23
N SER A 868 -2.66 30.70 -0.95
CA SER A 868 -2.58 29.94 -2.21
C SER A 868 -1.15 29.53 -2.56
N ALA A 869 -0.17 30.42 -2.35
CA ALA A 869 1.24 30.11 -2.56
C ALA A 869 1.78 29.10 -1.55
N ALA A 870 1.41 29.20 -0.27
CA ALA A 870 1.75 28.24 0.77
C ALA A 870 1.16 26.85 0.45
N ALA A 871 -0.10 26.80 0.00
CA ALA A 871 -0.73 25.56 -0.42
C ALA A 871 0.01 24.92 -1.60
N HIS A 872 0.36 25.71 -2.63
CA HIS A 872 1.14 25.24 -3.78
C HIS A 872 2.45 24.57 -3.37
N LYS A 873 3.21 25.19 -2.44
CA LYS A 873 4.47 24.62 -1.94
C LYS A 873 4.29 23.26 -1.25
N ARG A 874 3.17 23.04 -0.55
CA ARG A 874 2.87 21.78 0.15
C ARG A 874 2.52 20.68 -0.84
N LEU A 875 1.73 21.03 -1.86
CA LEU A 875 1.43 20.13 -2.97
C LEU A 875 2.68 19.78 -3.77
N GLN A 876 3.59 20.73 -3.97
CA GLN A 876 4.87 20.51 -4.65
C GLN A 876 5.68 19.40 -3.97
N TRP A 877 5.82 19.47 -2.64
CA TRP A 877 6.51 18.45 -1.85
C TRP A 877 5.82 17.09 -1.92
N ALA A 878 4.49 17.07 -1.77
CA ALA A 878 3.72 15.83 -1.87
C ALA A 878 3.85 15.18 -3.26
N ALA A 879 3.91 15.99 -4.32
CA ALA A 879 4.04 15.51 -5.70
C ALA A 879 5.43 14.90 -5.94
N VAL A 880 6.49 15.63 -5.55
CA VAL A 880 7.89 15.18 -5.68
C VAL A 880 8.14 13.87 -4.93
N LEU A 881 7.60 13.74 -3.72
CA LEU A 881 7.84 12.56 -2.87
C LEU A 881 6.78 11.46 -3.05
N HIS A 882 5.74 11.67 -3.84
CA HIS A 882 4.55 10.81 -3.86
C HIS A 882 4.06 10.49 -2.44
N ALA A 883 3.83 11.55 -1.65
CA ALA A 883 3.39 11.44 -0.27
C ALA A 883 1.95 10.92 -0.16
N ASP A 884 1.65 10.17 0.89
CA ASP A 884 0.31 9.66 1.18
C ASP A 884 -0.54 10.70 1.92
N GLU A 885 0.11 11.60 2.66
CA GLU A 885 -0.55 12.62 3.47
C GLU A 885 0.15 13.98 3.37
N ILE A 886 -0.66 15.03 3.29
CA ILE A 886 -0.25 16.40 3.58
C ILE A 886 -0.81 16.74 4.96
N VAL A 887 0.08 17.06 5.90
CA VAL A 887 -0.29 17.39 7.28
C VAL A 887 -0.18 18.90 7.51
N LEU A 888 -1.24 19.49 8.05
CA LEU A 888 -1.20 20.83 8.61
C LEU A 888 -1.30 20.72 10.13
N ALA A 889 -0.21 21.00 10.83
CA ALA A 889 -0.16 20.92 12.28
C ALA A 889 -0.08 22.31 12.91
N SER A 890 -0.86 22.56 13.96
CA SER A 890 -0.84 23.83 14.69
C SER A 890 -0.89 23.65 16.20
N ALA A 891 -0.21 24.53 16.92
CA ALA A 891 -0.38 24.69 18.37
C ALA A 891 -1.75 25.31 18.74
N ALA A 892 -2.43 25.98 17.79
CA ALA A 892 -3.76 26.52 17.99
C ALA A 892 -4.82 25.41 18.04
N ALA A 893 -5.98 25.72 18.64
CA ALA A 893 -7.06 24.75 18.82
C ALA A 893 -7.77 24.37 17.52
N THR A 894 -7.79 25.27 16.54
CA THR A 894 -8.39 25.05 15.22
C THR A 894 -7.60 25.82 14.17
N TRP A 895 -7.64 25.34 12.92
CA TRP A 895 -7.17 26.08 11.76
C TRP A 895 -8.23 27.04 11.24
N GLN A 896 -7.79 28.19 10.73
CA GLN A 896 -8.63 29.16 10.05
C GLN A 896 -9.29 28.52 8.81
N PRO A 897 -10.62 28.62 8.63
CA PRO A 897 -11.33 28.01 7.50
C PRO A 897 -10.78 28.41 6.12
N ALA A 898 -10.35 29.66 5.96
CA ALA A 898 -9.77 30.15 4.70
C ALA A 898 -8.43 29.47 4.33
N SER A 899 -7.67 28.99 5.31
CA SER A 899 -6.43 28.23 5.07
C SER A 899 -6.74 26.79 4.63
N ILE A 900 -7.75 26.17 5.26
CA ILE A 900 -8.25 24.85 4.86
C ILE A 900 -8.80 24.88 3.43
N GLU A 901 -9.62 25.88 3.12
CA GLU A 901 -10.25 26.02 1.80
C GLU A 901 -9.21 26.21 0.69
N ALA A 902 -8.18 27.03 0.92
CA ALA A 902 -7.09 27.20 -0.04
C ALA A 902 -6.37 25.87 -0.35
N MET A 903 -6.17 25.01 0.65
CA MET A 903 -5.59 23.69 0.48
C MET A 903 -6.52 22.73 -0.27
N ARG A 904 -7.81 22.67 0.09
CA ARG A 904 -8.81 21.82 -0.59
C ARG A 904 -8.95 22.17 -2.05
N THR A 905 -9.15 23.46 -2.35
CA THR A 905 -9.27 23.95 -3.74
C THR A 905 -8.03 23.60 -4.56
N LYS A 906 -6.82 23.80 -4.02
CA LYS A 906 -5.57 23.47 -4.74
C LYS A 906 -5.38 21.97 -4.92
N LEU A 907 -5.68 21.17 -3.90
CA LEU A 907 -5.56 19.72 -3.96
C LEU A 907 -6.55 19.12 -4.95
N ALA A 908 -7.80 19.58 -4.96
CA ALA A 908 -8.79 19.19 -5.97
C ALA A 908 -8.32 19.56 -7.39
N ALA A 909 -7.80 20.77 -7.60
CA ALA A 909 -7.27 21.18 -8.90
C ALA A 909 -6.08 20.31 -9.35
N ALA A 910 -5.16 19.97 -8.42
CA ALA A 910 -4.00 19.13 -8.72
C ALA A 910 -4.38 17.68 -9.01
N ILE A 911 -5.41 17.14 -8.34
CA ILE A 911 -5.98 15.83 -8.66
C ILE A 911 -6.54 15.84 -10.08
N ASN A 912 -7.31 16.87 -10.43
CA ASN A 912 -7.91 17.00 -11.77
C ASN A 912 -6.86 17.18 -12.88
N ASP A 913 -5.74 17.86 -12.60
CA ASP A 913 -4.61 18.01 -13.53
C ASP A 913 -3.65 16.79 -13.53
N ARG A 914 -4.04 15.67 -12.90
CA ARG A 914 -3.20 14.47 -12.79
C ARG A 914 -1.80 14.81 -12.27
N THR A 915 -1.72 15.66 -11.25
CA THR A 915 -0.46 15.92 -10.52
C THR A 915 -0.04 14.69 -9.71
N PHE A 916 -1.02 14.02 -9.09
CA PHE A 916 -0.81 12.82 -8.29
C PHE A 916 -1.24 11.57 -9.04
N ALA A 917 -0.51 10.48 -8.84
CA ALA A 917 -0.89 9.19 -9.38
C ALA A 917 -2.25 8.76 -8.78
N PRO A 918 -3.12 8.07 -9.55
CA PRO A 918 -4.45 7.68 -9.07
C PRO A 918 -4.40 6.88 -7.75
N ASP A 919 -3.40 6.00 -7.56
CA ASP A 919 -3.23 5.17 -6.36
C ASP A 919 -2.63 5.93 -5.16
N ARG A 920 -2.10 7.14 -5.38
CA ARG A 920 -1.34 7.93 -4.41
C ARG A 920 -1.76 9.38 -4.39
N THR A 921 -3.06 9.58 -4.33
CA THR A 921 -3.61 10.89 -4.03
C THR A 921 -3.43 11.17 -2.53
N PRO A 922 -2.70 12.24 -2.14
CA PRO A 922 -2.47 12.52 -0.74
C PRO A 922 -3.76 12.91 -0.02
N LYS A 923 -3.94 12.41 1.20
CA LYS A 923 -5.00 12.87 2.10
C LYS A 923 -4.58 14.13 2.82
N LEU A 924 -5.53 15.02 3.09
CA LEU A 924 -5.28 16.20 3.91
C LEU A 924 -5.62 15.90 5.38
N ARG A 925 -4.64 16.03 6.26
CA ARG A 925 -4.79 15.78 7.70
C ARG A 925 -4.50 17.05 8.49
N LEU A 926 -5.38 17.38 9.43
CA LEU A 926 -5.20 18.46 10.37
C LEU A 926 -4.78 17.90 11.73
N ILE A 927 -3.83 18.56 12.38
CA ILE A 927 -3.45 18.30 13.77
C ILE A 927 -3.51 19.64 14.53
N ASN A 928 -4.27 19.68 15.62
CA ASN A 928 -4.47 20.89 16.43
C ASN A 928 -4.02 20.67 17.86
N ASN A 929 -3.91 21.75 18.65
CA ASN A 929 -3.43 21.75 20.03
C ASN A 929 -2.04 21.09 20.16
N LEU A 930 -1.19 21.25 19.17
CA LEU A 930 0.14 20.66 19.18
C LEU A 930 0.97 21.18 20.36
N GLY A 931 1.64 20.27 21.07
CA GLY A 931 2.39 20.58 22.28
C GLY A 931 1.60 20.42 23.58
N THR A 932 0.32 20.03 23.53
CA THR A 932 -0.50 19.70 24.71
C THR A 932 -0.86 18.22 24.78
N SER A 933 -1.45 17.78 25.90
CA SER A 933 -2.05 16.44 26.03
C SER A 933 -3.29 16.24 25.14
N ASP A 934 -3.91 17.34 24.71
CA ASP A 934 -5.22 17.37 24.04
C ASP A 934 -5.07 17.54 22.52
N ALA A 935 -3.90 17.16 21.99
CA ALA A 935 -3.63 17.20 20.56
C ALA A 935 -4.62 16.29 19.81
N THR A 936 -5.42 16.90 18.93
CA THR A 936 -6.41 16.19 18.11
C THR A 936 -5.95 16.06 16.68
N HIS A 937 -6.42 15.04 15.98
CA HIS A 937 -6.23 14.94 14.54
C HIS A 937 -7.52 14.60 13.81
N THR A 938 -7.70 15.15 12.61
CA THR A 938 -8.84 14.89 11.74
C THR A 938 -8.39 14.79 10.30
N TYR A 939 -9.02 13.90 9.52
CA TYR A 939 -8.86 13.87 8.07
C TYR A 939 -9.96 14.71 7.44
N LEU A 940 -9.62 15.42 6.37
CA LEU A 940 -10.58 16.16 5.58
C LEU A 940 -10.94 15.35 4.33
N ASP A 941 -12.23 15.18 4.11
CA ASP A 941 -12.75 14.71 2.83
C ASP A 941 -12.62 15.82 1.80
N LEU A 942 -12.22 15.46 0.57
CA LEU A 942 -12.00 16.40 -0.51
C LEU A 942 -13.28 16.75 -1.24
#